data_AF-A0A1F8S4B7-F1
#
_entry.id   AF-A0A1F8S4B7-F1
#
_cell.length_a   1.000
_cell.length_b   1.000
_cell.length_c   1.000
_cell.angle_alpha   90.00
_cell.angle_beta   90.00
_cell.angle_gamma   90.00
#
_symmetry.space_group_name_H-M   'P 1'
#
loop_
_entity.id
_entity.type
_entity.pdbx_description
1 polymer ?
#
loop_
_entity_poly.entity_id
_entity_poly.type
_entity_poly.pdbx_seq_one_letter_code
_entity_poly.pdbx_strand_id
1 'polypeptide(L)'
;MTTLSEAPRPIEIVLPIEGMTCASCVNRIERFLSKTPGVEQASVNLATERATVLVDPGLAGRDELVKAVEAAGYEVKAEPAAAEGATAASLEAEISADDLEHARAQRQTLVQAGVSIAAALVFMVAMFTPQTSIAMEDLNKLILWPATFVQFWAGGRFYRAAWRAGRHGGATMDTLVALGTSAAWAYSVFVTMWPEFVHEAGLHPETYFDSAAIIIGLILLGRWLEARAKGRTTGAIRRLVGLQATTARRLRNGVEEDVDLAVVVPGDLLRVRPGDKVPVDGVVVEGTSAVDESMLTGEPIPATKSAGDEVIGATINTTGSFVMRATHVGRDTALARIVELVQRAQGSKAPIQRLADRISEVFVPAVIVVAATTFVAWYVFGPEPRVTLALTAFIGVVIIACPCAMGLATPTAIMVGTGKGAETGILVRGGEALENAGRVDTVVMDKTGTLTLGKPAVTTVVPAPGFTGERVLDLAAALETGSEHPLGEAIVRKARETELGFGKVDGFEAIVGRGVRGTIDGAEVIVGSRRLAEEQGVDIARLADAARDAAAEGGTVVFVVVDGAAAGMVAISDPVKAESREAVAQLREAGLDVWLLTGDARVTAEAVARQVGIPADRVIAEVLPADKDAVIERLQGEGRKVAMVGDGINDAPALARADLGVAIGTGADVAIEASDVTLVGGDPRLVASAIALSRATVRVIRQNLFWAFAYNVLLIPIAMGVLYPAFGITLNPAMAAGAMALSSVSVVTNSLRLRGVDVRPGRVTQLRRGPLGVLRDGAFLVGVGLVGLALAGGVLAADRAVDASLRRIEVTARDVRFEPANVTVTAGEWVVLEFTNEDPVVHDWMVDGVPNLDVPARPGQTAKLRFVLDEPGRYMVMCSIPGHAEAGMVGELVVERR
;
A
#
# COMPACT_ATOMS: atom_id res chain seq x y z
N MET A 1 16.80 -43.50 26.28
CA MET A 1 15.61 -42.75 25.85
C MET A 1 15.62 -41.43 26.58
N THR A 2 16.23 -40.42 25.97
CA THR A 2 16.27 -39.05 26.47
C THR A 2 15.09 -38.35 25.81
N THR A 3 14.10 -37.95 26.58
CA THR A 3 12.95 -37.16 26.11
C THR A 3 13.48 -35.82 25.59
N LEU A 4 13.49 -35.64 24.27
CA LEU A 4 13.65 -34.34 23.66
C LEU A 4 12.47 -33.48 24.13
N SER A 5 12.75 -32.52 25.01
CA SER A 5 11.83 -31.45 25.34
C SER A 5 11.53 -30.70 24.04
N GLU A 6 10.30 -30.76 23.54
CA GLU A 6 9.85 -29.84 22.49
C GLU A 6 10.12 -28.41 22.97
N ALA A 7 10.90 -27.65 22.20
CA ALA A 7 11.05 -26.23 22.45
C ALA A 7 9.66 -25.57 22.30
N PRO A 8 9.29 -24.63 23.19
CA PRO A 8 8.01 -23.94 23.08
C PRO A 8 7.93 -23.26 21.72
N ARG A 9 6.80 -23.46 21.01
CA ARG A 9 6.57 -22.78 19.73
C ARG A 9 6.46 -21.26 19.97
N PRO A 10 6.99 -20.42 19.08
CA PRO A 10 6.82 -18.98 19.16
C PRO A 10 5.33 -18.62 19.25
N ILE A 11 4.98 -17.70 20.14
CA ILE A 11 3.62 -17.17 20.26
C ILE A 11 3.54 -15.78 19.62
N GLU A 12 2.41 -15.49 19.00
CA GLU A 12 2.13 -14.17 18.43
C GLU A 12 1.44 -13.28 19.49
N ILE A 13 2.01 -12.11 19.75
CA ILE A 13 1.44 -11.08 20.63
C ILE A 13 1.15 -9.83 19.80
N VAL A 14 -0.09 -9.35 19.86
CA VAL A 14 -0.52 -8.10 19.23
C VAL A 14 -0.63 -6.99 20.28
N LEU A 15 -0.03 -5.84 20.00
CA LEU A 15 -0.03 -4.66 20.86
C LEU A 15 -0.64 -3.47 20.11
N PRO A 16 -1.76 -2.89 20.58
CA PRO A 16 -2.28 -1.64 20.01
C PRO A 16 -1.39 -0.47 20.47
N ILE A 17 -0.85 0.29 19.53
CA ILE A 17 0.15 1.34 19.79
C ILE A 17 -0.45 2.72 19.52
N GLU A 18 -0.39 3.62 20.50
CA GLU A 18 -0.88 4.98 20.38
C GLU A 18 0.23 5.98 19.99
N GLY A 19 -0.14 6.98 19.19
CA GLY A 19 0.73 8.11 18.85
C GLY A 19 1.65 7.91 17.65
N MET A 20 1.46 6.83 16.87
CA MET A 20 2.13 6.63 15.59
C MET A 20 1.52 7.53 14.51
N THR A 21 2.34 8.32 13.83
CA THR A 21 1.82 9.28 12.82
C THR A 21 2.51 9.19 11.47
N CYS A 22 3.58 8.40 11.35
CA CYS A 22 4.35 8.29 10.13
C CYS A 22 5.20 7.00 10.11
N ALA A 23 5.76 6.67 8.95
CA ALA A 23 6.61 5.49 8.76
C ALA A 23 7.85 5.47 9.68
N SER A 24 8.41 6.63 10.05
CA SER A 24 9.53 6.66 11.00
C SER A 24 9.13 6.22 12.42
N CYS A 25 7.86 6.37 12.81
CA CYS A 25 7.36 5.81 14.07
C CYS A 25 7.42 4.29 14.06
N VAL A 26 6.91 3.69 12.98
CA VAL A 26 6.88 2.24 12.74
C VAL A 26 8.29 1.64 12.84
N ASN A 27 9.26 2.19 12.10
CA ASN A 27 10.65 1.70 12.08
C ASN A 27 11.35 1.80 13.44
N ARG A 28 10.96 2.80 14.24
CA ARG A 28 11.50 2.99 15.58
C ARG A 28 10.97 1.92 16.53
N ILE A 29 9.66 1.73 16.57
CA ILE A 29 9.02 0.73 17.44
C ILE A 29 9.51 -0.67 17.10
N GLU A 30 9.54 -1.05 15.81
CA GLU A 30 10.07 -2.35 15.39
C GLU A 30 11.51 -2.56 15.83
N ARG A 31 12.39 -1.56 15.68
CA ARG A 31 13.79 -1.70 16.12
C ARG A 31 13.92 -1.93 17.61
N PHE A 32 13.07 -1.33 18.42
CA PHE A 32 13.09 -1.56 19.86
C PHE A 32 12.54 -2.95 20.18
N LEU A 33 11.43 -3.35 19.55
CA LEU A 33 10.85 -4.69 19.73
C LEU A 33 11.80 -5.80 19.28
N SER A 34 12.40 -5.69 18.10
CA SER A 34 13.35 -6.67 17.57
C SER A 34 14.67 -6.76 18.35
N LYS A 35 14.97 -5.78 19.20
CA LYS A 35 16.13 -5.82 20.12
C LYS A 35 15.78 -6.45 21.46
N THR A 36 14.51 -6.67 21.75
CA THR A 36 14.07 -7.34 22.97
C THR A 36 14.45 -8.83 22.90
N PRO A 37 15.18 -9.37 23.89
CA PRO A 37 15.51 -10.79 23.94
C PRO A 37 14.24 -11.65 23.83
N GLY A 38 14.28 -12.71 23.02
CA GLY A 38 13.13 -13.59 22.78
C GLY A 38 12.23 -13.19 21.61
N VAL A 39 12.39 -12.01 21.03
CA VAL A 39 11.63 -11.60 19.84
C VAL A 39 12.29 -12.15 18.57
N GLU A 40 11.59 -12.99 17.84
CA GLU A 40 12.02 -13.52 16.54
C GLU A 40 11.67 -12.55 15.41
N GLN A 41 10.46 -11.98 15.47
CA GLN A 41 9.96 -11.07 14.46
C GLN A 41 9.07 -10.01 15.10
N ALA A 42 9.21 -8.75 14.67
CA ALA A 42 8.30 -7.67 15.04
C ALA A 42 7.91 -6.91 13.77
N SER A 43 6.61 -6.70 13.59
CA SER A 43 6.04 -5.93 12.47
C SER A 43 5.05 -4.93 13.04
N VAL A 44 5.14 -3.67 12.61
CA VAL A 44 4.24 -2.60 13.06
C VAL A 44 3.44 -2.10 11.86
N ASN A 45 2.12 -2.05 12.02
CA ASN A 45 1.20 -1.57 11.00
C ASN A 45 0.69 -0.18 11.38
N LEU A 46 1.07 0.82 10.59
CA LEU A 46 0.61 2.21 10.77
C LEU A 46 -0.88 2.37 10.47
N ALA A 47 -1.45 1.59 9.55
CA ALA A 47 -2.84 1.73 9.14
C ALA A 47 -3.82 1.19 10.18
N THR A 48 -3.41 0.17 10.96
CA THR A 48 -4.21 -0.44 12.03
C THR A 48 -3.71 -0.08 13.42
N GLU A 49 -2.73 0.80 13.52
CA GLU A 49 -2.07 1.22 14.77
C GLU A 49 -1.70 0.05 15.71
N ARG A 50 -1.19 -1.05 15.15
CA ARG A 50 -0.89 -2.29 15.88
C ARG A 50 0.51 -2.82 15.60
N ALA A 51 1.17 -3.34 16.62
CA ALA A 51 2.40 -4.11 16.51
C ALA A 51 2.11 -5.60 16.69
N THR A 52 2.54 -6.43 15.76
CA THR A 52 2.50 -7.88 15.84
C THR A 52 3.90 -8.41 16.10
N VAL A 53 4.07 -9.20 17.15
CA VAL A 53 5.38 -9.70 17.60
C VAL A 53 5.33 -11.21 17.78
N LEU A 54 6.20 -11.93 17.07
CA LEU A 54 6.50 -13.34 17.33
C LEU A 54 7.58 -13.43 18.39
N VAL A 55 7.25 -14.05 19.50
CA VAL A 55 8.10 -14.10 20.68
C VAL A 55 8.17 -15.52 21.24
N ASP A 56 9.36 -15.93 21.67
CA ASP A 56 9.55 -17.10 22.50
C ASP A 56 8.97 -16.80 23.91
N PRO A 57 7.88 -17.47 24.31
CA PRO A 57 7.22 -17.21 25.59
C PRO A 57 8.12 -17.49 26.80
N GLY A 58 9.23 -18.23 26.63
CA GLY A 58 10.21 -18.47 27.68
C GLY A 58 11.17 -17.30 27.93
N LEU A 59 11.25 -16.33 27.01
CA LEU A 59 12.25 -15.25 27.04
C LEU A 59 11.66 -13.85 27.16
N ALA A 60 10.47 -13.59 26.61
CA ALA A 60 9.78 -12.31 26.77
C ALA A 60 8.25 -12.47 26.72
N GLY A 61 7.56 -11.70 27.56
CA GLY A 61 6.11 -11.60 27.59
C GLY A 61 5.61 -10.22 27.17
N ARG A 62 4.30 -10.01 27.30
CA ARG A 62 3.65 -8.73 26.93
C ARG A 62 4.29 -7.53 27.63
N ASP A 63 4.66 -7.64 28.91
CA ASP A 63 5.20 -6.54 29.70
C ASP A 63 6.58 -6.08 29.20
N GLU A 64 7.46 -7.01 28.80
CA GLU A 64 8.74 -6.68 28.19
C GLU A 64 8.56 -5.95 26.85
N LEU A 65 7.58 -6.39 26.05
CA LEU A 65 7.26 -5.74 24.78
C LEU A 65 6.66 -4.34 24.98
N VAL A 66 5.77 -4.16 25.97
CA VAL A 66 5.23 -2.83 26.32
C VAL A 66 6.36 -1.90 26.74
N LYS A 67 7.28 -2.34 27.60
CA LYS A 67 8.47 -1.55 27.98
C LYS A 67 9.35 -1.20 26.78
N ALA A 68 9.47 -2.09 25.80
CA ALA A 68 10.21 -1.81 24.57
C ALA A 68 9.52 -0.74 23.71
N VAL A 69 8.18 -0.77 23.61
CA VAL A 69 7.39 0.28 22.94
C VAL A 69 7.52 1.62 23.68
N GLU A 70 7.43 1.63 25.01
CA GLU A 70 7.60 2.82 25.84
C GLU A 70 9.01 3.40 25.70
N ALA A 71 10.04 2.54 25.68
CA ALA A 71 11.43 2.93 25.41
C ALA A 71 11.62 3.45 23.98
N ALA A 72 10.78 3.04 23.03
CA ALA A 72 10.74 3.64 21.70
C ALA A 72 10.08 5.03 21.70
N GLY A 73 9.34 5.38 22.76
CA GLY A 73 8.63 6.65 22.97
C GLY A 73 7.14 6.60 22.64
N TYR A 74 6.51 5.43 22.68
CA TYR A 74 5.08 5.25 22.34
C TYR A 74 4.32 4.58 23.47
N GLU A 75 2.99 4.69 23.46
CA GLU A 75 2.13 4.10 24.49
C GLU A 75 1.41 2.88 23.91
N VAL A 76 1.13 1.87 24.75
CA VAL A 76 0.34 0.69 24.35
C VAL A 76 -1.05 0.83 24.99
N LYS A 77 -2.12 0.82 24.19
CA LYS A 77 -3.49 0.82 24.73
C LYS A 77 -3.73 -0.47 25.50
N ALA A 78 -4.43 -0.38 26.64
CA ALA A 78 -4.90 -1.57 27.34
C ALA A 78 -5.93 -2.28 26.45
N GLU A 79 -5.70 -3.56 26.12
CA GLU A 79 -6.79 -4.38 25.58
C GLU A 79 -7.78 -4.63 26.70
N PRO A 80 -9.10 -4.45 26.47
CA PRO A 80 -10.09 -5.03 27.35
C PRO A 80 -9.80 -6.53 27.42
N ALA A 81 -9.69 -7.08 28.63
CA ALA A 81 -9.70 -8.52 28.80
C ALA A 81 -10.88 -9.06 27.99
N ALA A 82 -10.63 -10.01 27.08
CA ALA A 82 -11.64 -10.59 26.21
C ALA A 82 -12.85 -10.98 27.07
N ALA A 83 -13.88 -10.12 27.05
CA ALA A 83 -15.12 -10.42 27.72
C ALA A 83 -15.74 -11.52 26.89
N GLU A 84 -15.74 -12.73 27.43
CA GLU A 84 -16.65 -13.80 27.02
C GLU A 84 -18.07 -13.18 26.99
N GLY A 85 -18.55 -12.84 25.79
CA GLY A 85 -19.84 -12.18 25.59
C GLY A 85 -19.84 -10.81 24.90
N ALA A 86 -18.80 -10.41 24.16
CA ALA A 86 -18.91 -9.26 23.26
C ALA A 86 -19.99 -9.51 22.18
N THR A 87 -21.12 -8.80 22.27
CA THR A 87 -22.20 -8.84 21.28
C THR A 87 -21.80 -8.11 20.00
N ALA A 88 -22.39 -8.45 18.85
CA ALA A 88 -22.16 -7.73 17.58
C ALA A 88 -22.39 -6.20 17.73
N ALA A 89 -23.36 -5.81 18.56
CA ALA A 89 -23.63 -4.41 18.91
C ALA A 89 -22.47 -3.74 19.69
N SER A 90 -21.73 -4.47 20.53
CA SER A 90 -20.57 -3.93 21.25
C SER A 90 -19.35 -3.75 20.33
N LEU A 91 -19.14 -4.66 19.38
CA LEU A 91 -18.09 -4.54 18.37
C LEU A 91 -18.39 -3.41 17.37
N GLU A 92 -19.63 -3.29 16.92
CA GLU A 92 -20.08 -2.17 16.07
C GLU A 92 -19.97 -0.83 16.81
N ALA A 93 -20.31 -0.78 18.10
CA ALA A 93 -20.15 0.42 18.92
C ALA A 93 -18.68 0.80 19.12
N GLU A 94 -17.78 -0.17 19.28
CA GLU A 94 -16.34 0.05 19.36
C GLU A 94 -15.74 0.53 18.04
N ILE A 95 -16.10 -0.10 16.91
CA ILE A 95 -15.68 0.36 15.57
C ILE A 95 -16.21 1.77 15.30
N SER A 96 -17.45 2.06 15.69
CA SER A 96 -18.05 3.40 15.64
C SER A 96 -17.30 4.42 16.51
N ALA A 97 -16.92 4.03 17.73
CA ALA A 97 -16.18 4.90 18.65
C ALA A 97 -14.79 5.22 18.13
N ASP A 98 -14.09 4.23 17.56
CA ASP A 98 -12.79 4.39 16.95
C ASP A 98 -12.88 5.28 15.68
N ASP A 99 -13.88 5.07 14.82
CA ASP A 99 -14.16 5.93 13.66
C ASP A 99 -14.44 7.40 14.07
N LEU A 100 -15.18 7.61 15.17
CA LEU A 100 -15.45 8.93 15.74
C LEU A 100 -14.20 9.61 16.29
N GLU A 101 -13.33 8.86 16.96
CA GLU A 101 -12.06 9.34 17.49
C GLU A 101 -11.11 9.77 16.35
N HIS A 102 -10.99 8.94 15.32
CA HIS A 102 -10.24 9.26 14.09
C HIS A 102 -10.79 10.51 13.39
N ALA A 103 -12.11 10.64 13.27
CA ALA A 103 -12.73 11.81 12.66
C ALA A 103 -12.46 13.09 13.46
N ARG A 104 -12.47 13.02 14.81
CA ARG A 104 -12.13 14.15 15.68
C ARG A 104 -10.67 14.56 15.52
N ALA A 105 -9.73 13.61 15.51
CA ALA A 105 -8.31 13.87 15.32
C ALA A 105 -8.02 14.53 13.95
N GLN A 106 -8.69 14.07 12.89
CA GLN A 106 -8.60 14.70 11.57
C GLN A 106 -9.17 16.12 11.57
N ARG A 107 -10.34 16.34 12.19
CA ARG A 107 -10.92 17.68 12.31
C ARG A 107 -10.01 18.62 13.09
N GLN A 108 -9.42 18.16 14.19
CA GLN A 108 -8.50 18.95 14.99
C GLN A 108 -7.25 19.35 14.19
N THR A 109 -6.67 18.41 13.43
CA THR A 109 -5.52 18.70 12.56
C THR A 109 -5.87 19.72 11.48
N LEU A 110 -7.06 19.63 10.89
CA LEU A 110 -7.54 20.61 9.92
C LEU A 110 -7.73 22.00 10.54
N VAL A 111 -8.31 22.07 11.75
CA VAL A 111 -8.47 23.33 12.47
C VAL A 111 -7.11 23.94 12.80
N GLN A 112 -6.15 23.14 13.28
CA GLN A 112 -4.79 23.61 13.57
C GLN A 112 -4.08 24.11 12.30
N ALA A 113 -4.22 23.40 11.18
CA ALA A 113 -3.69 23.85 9.90
C ALA A 113 -4.34 25.17 9.46
N GLY A 114 -5.67 25.25 9.50
CA GLY A 114 -6.43 26.43 9.10
C GLY A 114 -6.11 27.66 9.94
N VAL A 115 -6.05 27.52 11.28
CA VAL A 115 -5.67 28.61 12.19
C VAL A 115 -4.24 29.07 11.93
N SER A 116 -3.30 28.15 11.71
CA SER A 116 -1.89 28.51 11.45
C SER A 116 -1.73 29.26 10.13
N ILE A 117 -2.41 28.80 9.06
CA ILE A 117 -2.41 29.46 7.75
C ILE A 117 -3.11 30.82 7.84
N ALA A 118 -4.27 30.90 8.50
CA ALA A 118 -4.99 32.15 8.67
C ALA A 118 -4.17 33.18 9.46
N ALA A 119 -3.52 32.76 10.55
CA ALA A 119 -2.62 33.62 11.32
C ALA A 119 -1.46 34.12 10.46
N ALA A 120 -0.79 33.24 9.71
CA ALA A 120 0.28 33.64 8.81
C ALA A 120 -0.17 34.64 7.73
N LEU A 121 -1.35 34.44 7.14
CA LEU A 121 -1.94 35.37 6.18
C LEU A 121 -2.26 36.72 6.82
N VAL A 122 -2.78 36.74 8.05
CA VAL A 122 -3.01 37.98 8.80
C VAL A 122 -1.70 38.70 9.09
N PHE A 123 -0.64 37.98 9.48
CA PHE A 123 0.68 38.58 9.71
C PHE A 123 1.24 39.19 8.42
N MET A 124 1.19 38.46 7.31
CA MET A 124 1.62 38.97 6.00
C MET A 124 0.84 40.20 5.58
N VAL A 125 -0.49 40.20 5.71
CA VAL A 125 -1.33 41.37 5.37
C VAL A 125 -1.00 42.56 6.26
N ALA A 126 -0.89 42.34 7.58
CA ALA A 126 -0.59 43.40 8.53
C ALA A 126 0.80 44.03 8.29
N MET A 127 1.80 43.23 7.88
CA MET A 127 3.14 43.73 7.54
C MET A 127 3.20 44.41 6.17
N PHE A 128 2.36 44.02 5.21
CA PHE A 128 2.33 44.61 3.88
C PHE A 128 1.46 45.87 3.76
N THR A 129 0.68 46.22 4.79
CA THR A 129 -0.13 47.45 4.81
C THR A 129 0.72 48.67 5.19
N PRO A 130 1.01 49.62 4.26
CA PRO A 130 2.03 50.67 4.46
C PRO A 130 1.66 51.81 5.43
N GLN A 131 0.51 51.74 6.10
CA GLN A 131 -0.04 52.84 6.90
C GLN A 131 -0.81 52.31 8.12
N THR A 132 -0.26 51.36 8.87
CA THR A 132 -0.85 51.02 10.17
C THR A 132 -0.63 52.18 11.13
N SER A 133 -1.65 52.54 11.92
CA SER A 133 -1.53 53.53 13.01
C SER A 133 -0.61 53.08 14.16
N ILE A 134 -0.03 51.90 14.04
CA ILE A 134 0.83 51.22 15.00
C ILE A 134 2.23 51.16 14.39
N ALA A 135 3.26 51.50 15.17
CA ALA A 135 4.66 51.40 14.75
C ALA A 135 5.02 49.94 14.41
N MET A 136 5.90 49.70 13.42
CA MET A 136 6.29 48.34 13.01
C MET A 136 6.87 47.51 14.17
N GLU A 137 7.61 48.12 15.09
CA GLU A 137 8.09 47.45 16.31
C GLU A 137 6.95 46.99 17.22
N ASP A 138 5.92 47.81 17.38
CA ASP A 138 4.75 47.49 18.20
C ASP A 138 3.84 46.49 17.50
N LEU A 139 3.77 46.53 16.18
CA LEU A 139 3.10 45.51 15.37
C LEU A 139 3.81 44.16 15.51
N ASN A 140 5.14 44.12 15.48
CA ASN A 140 5.93 42.91 15.73
C ASN A 140 5.68 42.34 17.14
N LYS A 141 5.61 43.20 18.17
CA LYS A 141 5.22 42.79 19.54
C LYS A 141 3.79 42.26 19.60
N LEU A 142 2.88 42.81 18.81
CA LEU A 142 1.50 42.33 18.72
C LEU A 142 1.41 40.96 18.02
N ILE A 143 2.20 40.74 16.96
CA ILE A 143 2.29 39.48 16.21
C ILE A 143 2.97 38.37 17.02
N LEU A 144 3.92 38.71 17.89
CA LEU A 144 4.64 37.76 18.74
C LEU A 144 3.70 36.83 19.52
N TRP A 145 2.63 37.36 20.12
CA TRP A 145 1.68 36.58 20.93
C TRP A 145 0.93 35.50 20.11
N PRO A 146 0.18 35.83 19.05
CA PRO A 146 -0.49 34.84 18.22
C PRO A 146 0.50 33.92 17.50
N ALA A 147 1.68 34.40 17.09
CA ALA A 147 2.70 33.56 16.48
C ALA A 147 3.24 32.52 17.47
N THR A 148 3.52 32.92 18.71
CA THR A 148 3.93 32.03 19.81
C THR A 148 2.83 31.02 20.15
N PHE A 149 1.56 31.46 20.17
CA PHE A 149 0.44 30.55 20.35
C PHE A 149 0.40 29.48 19.26
N VAL A 150 0.48 29.86 17.98
CA VAL A 150 0.51 28.90 16.86
C VAL A 150 1.71 27.96 16.97
N GLN A 151 2.90 28.48 17.29
CA GLN A 151 4.14 27.72 17.42
C GLN A 151 4.01 26.57 18.41
N PHE A 152 3.49 26.85 19.61
CA PHE A 152 3.43 25.84 20.68
C PHE A 152 2.13 25.04 20.71
N TRP A 153 1.00 25.60 20.24
CA TRP A 153 -0.28 24.89 20.19
C TRP A 153 -0.39 23.99 18.95
N ALA A 154 -0.27 24.56 17.75
CA ALA A 154 -0.37 23.79 16.51
C ALA A 154 0.92 22.97 16.28
N GLY A 155 2.08 23.58 16.58
CA GLY A 155 3.40 22.96 16.45
C GLY A 155 3.81 22.06 17.63
N GLY A 156 3.11 22.09 18.77
CA GLY A 156 3.44 21.30 19.97
C GLY A 156 3.58 19.79 19.74
N ARG A 157 2.94 19.24 18.71
CA ARG A 157 3.11 17.84 18.30
C ARG A 157 4.52 17.54 17.78
N PHE A 158 5.11 18.47 17.02
CA PHE A 158 6.44 18.32 16.42
C PHE A 158 7.50 18.34 17.52
N TYR A 159 7.35 19.24 18.49
CA TYR A 159 8.22 19.28 19.67
C TYR A 159 8.16 18.00 20.49
N ARG A 160 6.96 17.50 20.81
CA ARG A 160 6.80 16.22 21.54
C ARG A 160 7.42 15.05 20.79
N ALA A 161 7.28 15.00 19.47
CA ALA A 161 7.87 13.93 18.64
C ALA A 161 9.40 14.06 18.53
N ALA A 162 9.91 15.28 18.30
CA ALA A 162 11.35 15.56 18.21
C ALA A 162 12.07 15.29 19.53
N TRP A 163 11.48 15.68 20.67
CA TRP A 163 12.02 15.41 22.00
C TRP A 163 12.11 13.92 22.30
N ARG A 164 11.03 13.17 22.00
CA ARG A 164 11.03 11.70 22.12
C ARG A 164 12.10 11.07 21.24
N ALA A 165 12.21 11.48 19.98
CA ALA A 165 13.25 10.95 19.08
C ALA A 165 14.66 11.23 19.61
N GLY A 166 14.93 12.46 20.06
CA GLY A 166 16.23 12.90 20.55
C GLY A 166 16.66 12.22 21.85
N ARG A 167 15.75 12.05 22.82
CA ARG A 167 16.03 11.35 24.09
C ARG A 167 16.55 9.93 23.87
N HIS A 168 16.17 9.32 22.77
CA HIS A 168 16.51 7.95 22.41
C HIS A 168 17.45 7.89 21.18
N GLY A 169 18.30 8.90 20.97
CA GLY A 169 19.40 8.89 20.00
C GLY A 169 19.01 8.90 18.51
N GLY A 170 17.81 9.35 18.17
CA GLY A 170 17.34 9.44 16.78
C GLY A 170 16.92 10.86 16.38
N ALA A 171 16.90 11.10 15.07
CA ALA A 171 16.30 12.30 14.48
C ALA A 171 15.18 11.87 13.50
N THR A 172 14.08 12.62 13.48
CA THR A 172 12.97 12.36 12.57
C THR A 172 12.63 13.61 11.77
N MET A 173 11.68 13.47 10.85
CA MET A 173 11.06 14.60 10.16
C MET A 173 10.55 15.68 11.11
N ASP A 174 9.94 15.28 12.23
CA ASP A 174 9.46 16.23 13.24
C ASP A 174 10.60 17.04 13.85
N THR A 175 11.81 16.46 13.93
CA THR A 175 13.02 17.17 14.36
C THR A 175 13.39 18.29 13.40
N LEU A 176 13.32 18.06 12.08
CA LEU A 176 13.58 19.11 11.07
C LEU A 176 12.56 20.25 11.17
N VAL A 177 11.27 19.91 11.29
CA VAL A 177 10.20 20.93 11.42
C VAL A 177 10.36 21.72 12.71
N ALA A 178 10.59 21.04 13.83
CA ALA A 178 10.81 21.69 15.12
C ALA A 178 12.04 22.61 15.06
N LEU A 179 13.14 22.17 14.46
CA LEU A 179 14.37 22.96 14.33
C LEU A 179 14.17 24.19 13.44
N GLY A 180 13.60 24.03 12.24
CA GLY A 180 13.41 25.12 11.29
C GLY A 180 12.42 26.17 11.78
N THR A 181 11.27 25.76 12.31
CA THR A 181 10.25 26.70 12.82
C THR A 181 10.70 27.37 14.12
N SER A 182 11.44 26.66 14.99
CA SER A 182 12.03 27.28 16.19
C SER A 182 13.13 28.28 15.84
N ALA A 183 13.97 28.00 14.84
CA ALA A 183 15.00 28.94 14.41
C ALA A 183 14.39 30.23 13.87
N ALA A 184 13.34 30.11 13.03
CA ALA A 184 12.58 31.26 12.53
C ALA A 184 11.92 32.05 13.67
N TRP A 185 11.23 31.36 14.58
CA TRP A 185 10.55 31.99 15.71
C TRP A 185 11.53 32.64 16.69
N ALA A 186 12.60 31.95 17.08
CA ALA A 186 13.59 32.46 18.04
C ALA A 186 14.32 33.70 17.52
N TYR A 187 14.68 33.72 16.24
CA TYR A 187 15.23 34.91 15.61
C TYR A 187 14.22 36.06 15.64
N SER A 188 12.96 35.79 15.28
CA SER A 188 11.90 36.80 15.28
C SER A 188 11.64 37.37 16.68
N VAL A 189 11.66 36.53 17.72
CA VAL A 189 11.56 36.95 19.13
C VAL A 189 12.73 37.84 19.50
N PHE A 190 13.96 37.43 19.16
CA PHE A 190 15.16 38.20 19.47
C PHE A 190 15.09 39.60 18.84
N VAL A 191 14.76 39.65 17.55
CA VAL A 191 14.59 40.89 16.80
C VAL A 191 13.49 41.79 17.38
N THR A 192 12.37 41.19 17.82
CA THR A 192 11.24 41.94 18.39
C THR A 192 11.52 42.48 19.80
N MET A 193 12.31 41.76 20.60
CA MET A 193 12.58 42.11 22.01
C MET A 193 13.79 43.05 22.16
N TRP A 194 14.75 43.01 21.23
CA TRP A 194 15.95 43.85 21.24
C TRP A 194 16.15 44.60 19.92
N PRO A 195 15.18 45.43 19.49
CA PRO A 195 15.29 46.16 18.22
C PRO A 195 16.48 47.12 18.21
N GLU A 196 16.79 47.79 19.33
CA GLU A 196 17.93 48.72 19.39
C GLU A 196 19.28 48.03 19.15
N PHE A 197 19.49 46.82 19.70
CA PHE A 197 20.71 46.05 19.45
C PHE A 197 20.84 45.64 17.98
N VAL A 198 19.72 45.35 17.32
CA VAL A 198 19.67 44.99 15.90
C VAL A 198 20.00 46.22 15.04
N HIS A 199 19.45 47.38 15.38
CA HIS A 199 19.76 48.66 14.74
C HIS A 199 21.23 49.09 14.95
N GLU A 200 21.78 48.91 16.16
CA GLU A 200 23.20 49.17 16.46
C GLU A 200 24.14 48.23 15.70
N ALA A 201 23.72 46.98 15.46
CA ALA A 201 24.41 46.04 14.58
C ALA A 201 24.22 46.37 13.08
N GLY A 202 23.50 47.47 12.76
CA GLY A 202 23.18 47.93 11.42
C GLY A 202 22.25 47.00 10.66
N LEU A 203 21.57 46.07 11.34
CA LEU A 203 20.63 45.11 10.75
C LEU A 203 19.21 45.65 10.84
N HIS A 204 18.36 45.14 9.96
CA HIS A 204 16.95 45.45 9.92
C HIS A 204 16.14 44.47 10.76
N PRO A 205 15.18 44.93 11.58
CA PRO A 205 14.30 44.07 12.35
C PRO A 205 13.26 43.29 11.51
N GLU A 206 13.70 42.53 10.51
CA GLU A 206 12.83 41.61 9.79
C GLU A 206 12.47 40.44 10.70
N THR A 207 11.18 40.12 10.78
CA THR A 207 10.69 38.95 11.51
C THR A 207 10.15 37.90 10.55
N TYR A 208 10.18 36.64 10.99
CA TYR A 208 9.78 35.45 10.23
C TYR A 208 8.67 34.68 10.96
N PHE A 209 7.84 35.38 11.74
CA PHE A 209 6.70 34.78 12.44
C PHE A 209 5.67 34.19 11.46
N ASP A 210 5.46 34.88 10.34
CA ASP A 210 4.64 34.44 9.21
C ASP A 210 5.16 33.13 8.60
N SER A 211 6.48 33.04 8.39
CA SER A 211 7.17 31.88 7.85
C SER A 211 7.02 30.68 8.78
N ALA A 212 7.28 30.84 10.08
CA ALA A 212 7.10 29.77 11.06
C ALA A 212 5.65 29.26 11.08
N ALA A 213 4.66 30.16 11.12
CA ALA A 213 3.24 29.82 11.16
C ALA A 213 2.75 29.15 9.86
N ILE A 214 3.16 29.64 8.68
CA ILE A 214 2.75 29.06 7.40
C ILE A 214 3.35 27.67 7.19
N ILE A 215 4.62 27.46 7.60
CA ILE A 215 5.27 26.15 7.54
C ILE A 215 4.49 25.13 8.39
N ILE A 216 4.19 25.47 9.64
CA ILE A 216 3.37 24.62 10.52
C ILE A 216 2.03 24.33 9.84
N GLY A 217 1.34 25.37 9.36
CA GLY A 217 0.04 25.23 8.71
C GLY A 217 0.04 24.31 7.49
N LEU A 218 0.98 24.50 6.56
CA LEU A 218 1.08 23.72 5.33
C LEU A 218 1.48 22.26 5.60
N ILE A 219 2.38 22.00 6.56
CA ILE A 219 2.76 20.63 6.93
C ILE A 219 1.56 19.91 7.57
N LEU A 220 0.82 20.60 8.44
CA LEU A 220 -0.40 20.04 9.04
C LEU A 220 -1.51 19.79 8.02
N LEU A 221 -1.68 20.69 7.07
CA LEU A 221 -2.57 20.49 5.94
C LEU A 221 -2.15 19.25 5.12
N GLY A 222 -0.85 19.11 4.84
CA GLY A 222 -0.28 17.93 4.19
C GLY A 222 -0.60 16.63 4.93
N ARG A 223 -0.40 16.59 6.25
CA ARG A 223 -0.75 15.44 7.11
C ARG A 223 -2.24 15.15 7.14
N TRP A 224 -3.08 16.18 7.11
CA TRP A 224 -4.53 16.00 7.01
C TRP A 224 -4.96 15.42 5.65
N LEU A 225 -4.40 15.96 4.55
CA LEU A 225 -4.64 15.44 3.20
C LEU A 225 -4.20 13.97 3.09
N GLU A 226 -3.05 13.65 3.68
CA GLU A 226 -2.54 12.30 3.84
C GLU A 226 -3.53 11.38 4.59
N ALA A 227 -3.96 11.78 5.79
CA ALA A 227 -4.87 10.98 6.61
C ALA A 227 -6.23 10.78 5.93
N ARG A 228 -6.76 11.83 5.29
CA ARG A 228 -8.00 11.77 4.51
C ARG A 228 -7.88 10.84 3.31
N ALA A 229 -6.74 10.86 2.62
CA ALA A 229 -6.50 9.97 1.49
C ALA A 229 -6.40 8.51 1.92
N LYS A 230 -5.67 8.22 3.00
CA LYS A 230 -5.59 6.90 3.64
C LYS A 230 -6.97 6.38 4.04
N GLY A 231 -7.81 7.22 4.66
CA GLY A 231 -9.18 6.83 5.05
C GLY A 231 -10.06 6.44 3.86
N ARG A 232 -9.82 7.01 2.66
CA ARG A 232 -10.54 6.60 1.44
C ARG A 232 -10.04 5.27 0.88
N THR A 233 -8.80 4.86 1.17
CA THR A 233 -8.21 3.61 0.68
C THR A 233 -8.60 2.39 1.51
N THR A 234 -9.02 2.56 2.77
CA THR A 234 -9.59 1.51 3.63
C THR A 234 -10.97 1.01 3.18
N GLY A 235 -11.57 1.64 2.16
CA GLY A 235 -12.92 1.32 1.68
C GLY A 235 -13.09 -0.10 1.12
N ALA A 236 -12.04 -0.74 0.59
CA ALA A 236 -12.14 -2.11 0.06
C ALA A 236 -12.39 -3.14 1.17
N ILE A 237 -11.64 -3.04 2.29
CA ILE A 237 -11.89 -3.89 3.47
C ILE A 237 -13.28 -3.62 4.04
N ARG A 238 -13.69 -2.34 4.16
CA ARG A 238 -15.02 -1.99 4.67
C ARG A 238 -16.15 -2.56 3.81
N ARG A 239 -15.97 -2.62 2.48
CA ARG A 239 -16.93 -3.28 1.58
C ARG A 239 -16.97 -4.77 1.87
N LEU A 240 -15.82 -5.45 1.99
CA LEU A 240 -15.75 -6.88 2.31
C LEU A 240 -16.43 -7.20 3.65
N VAL A 241 -16.16 -6.43 4.70
CA VAL A 241 -16.82 -6.58 6.01
C VAL A 241 -18.33 -6.31 5.90
N GLY A 242 -18.74 -5.28 5.14
CA GLY A 242 -20.15 -5.00 4.88
C GLY A 242 -20.90 -6.07 4.05
N LEU A 243 -20.18 -7.05 3.49
CA LEU A 243 -20.80 -8.20 2.84
C LEU A 243 -21.31 -9.24 3.85
N GLN A 244 -20.81 -9.29 5.09
CA GLN A 244 -21.31 -10.24 6.09
C GLN A 244 -22.82 -10.05 6.34
N ALA A 245 -23.50 -11.17 6.60
CA ALA A 245 -24.85 -11.13 7.13
C ALA A 245 -24.81 -10.76 8.61
N THR A 246 -25.81 -10.05 9.11
CA THR A 246 -25.92 -9.75 10.55
C THR A 246 -26.79 -10.76 11.28
N THR A 247 -27.69 -11.44 10.55
CA THR A 247 -28.60 -12.44 11.09
C THR A 247 -28.58 -13.70 10.23
N ALA A 248 -28.96 -14.82 10.84
CA ALA A 248 -29.16 -16.10 10.17
C ALA A 248 -30.52 -16.67 10.56
N ARG A 249 -31.17 -17.40 9.64
CA ARG A 249 -32.43 -18.10 9.93
C ARG A 249 -32.15 -19.55 10.26
N ARG A 250 -32.14 -19.88 11.55
CA ARG A 250 -31.89 -21.24 12.04
C ARG A 250 -33.15 -22.08 12.03
N LEU A 251 -33.03 -23.33 11.62
CA LEU A 251 -34.08 -24.34 11.60
C LEU A 251 -33.91 -25.28 12.79
N ARG A 252 -34.81 -25.24 13.76
CA ARG A 252 -34.80 -26.12 14.94
C ARG A 252 -36.17 -26.74 15.15
N ASN A 253 -36.24 -28.08 15.21
CA ASN A 253 -37.50 -28.83 15.34
C ASN A 253 -38.56 -28.46 14.29
N GLY A 254 -38.14 -28.14 13.05
CA GLY A 254 -39.04 -27.75 11.96
C GLY A 254 -39.56 -26.31 12.04
N VAL A 255 -39.11 -25.51 13.01
CA VAL A 255 -39.45 -24.09 13.16
C VAL A 255 -38.27 -23.22 12.73
N GLU A 256 -38.55 -22.18 11.95
CA GLU A 256 -37.58 -21.16 11.53
C GLU A 256 -37.50 -20.05 12.58
N GLU A 257 -36.31 -19.77 13.11
CA GLU A 257 -36.02 -18.67 14.02
C GLU A 257 -34.91 -17.77 13.46
N ASP A 258 -35.12 -16.45 13.45
CA ASP A 258 -34.09 -15.49 13.07
C ASP A 258 -33.21 -15.20 14.30
N VAL A 259 -31.91 -15.49 14.18
CA VAL A 259 -30.92 -15.36 15.24
C VAL A 259 -29.77 -14.44 14.81
N ASP A 260 -29.10 -13.83 15.78
CA ASP A 260 -27.85 -13.12 15.54
C ASP A 260 -26.79 -14.08 15.01
N LEU A 261 -25.95 -13.64 14.07
CA LEU A 261 -24.88 -14.47 13.53
C LEU A 261 -23.91 -14.97 14.62
N ALA A 262 -23.73 -14.21 15.70
CA ALA A 262 -22.86 -14.55 16.82
C ALA A 262 -23.28 -15.80 17.62
N VAL A 263 -24.55 -16.20 17.54
CA VAL A 263 -25.06 -17.39 18.25
C VAL A 263 -25.17 -18.64 17.36
N VAL A 264 -24.78 -18.53 16.09
CA VAL A 264 -24.73 -19.65 15.14
C VAL A 264 -23.51 -20.49 15.44
N VAL A 265 -23.71 -21.81 15.58
CA VAL A 265 -22.63 -22.76 15.85
C VAL A 265 -22.48 -23.76 14.71
N PRO A 266 -21.29 -24.37 14.52
CA PRO A 266 -21.13 -25.45 13.55
C PRO A 266 -22.15 -26.57 13.79
N GLY A 267 -22.74 -27.07 12.70
CA GLY A 267 -23.80 -28.08 12.72
C GLY A 267 -25.23 -27.52 12.70
N ASP A 268 -25.44 -26.22 12.96
CA ASP A 268 -26.76 -25.59 12.83
C ASP A 268 -27.29 -25.70 11.39
N LEU A 269 -28.59 -25.98 11.25
CA LEU A 269 -29.28 -25.97 9.96
C LEU A 269 -29.83 -24.57 9.71
N LEU A 270 -29.47 -23.96 8.59
CA LEU A 270 -29.81 -22.59 8.24
C LEU A 270 -30.58 -22.55 6.92
N ARG A 271 -31.69 -21.82 6.89
CA ARG A 271 -32.49 -21.59 5.68
C ARG A 271 -32.00 -20.35 4.96
N VAL A 272 -31.68 -20.49 3.67
CA VAL A 272 -31.33 -19.36 2.79
C VAL A 272 -32.41 -19.21 1.72
N ARG A 273 -33.02 -18.02 1.60
CA ARG A 273 -34.07 -17.71 0.60
C ARG A 273 -33.50 -16.93 -0.58
N PRO A 274 -34.20 -16.87 -1.73
CA PRO A 274 -33.84 -15.97 -2.83
C PRO A 274 -33.60 -14.54 -2.33
N GLY A 275 -32.47 -13.96 -2.73
CA GLY A 275 -32.04 -12.61 -2.34
C GLY A 275 -31.32 -12.52 -0.99
N ASP A 276 -31.36 -13.57 -0.17
CA ASP A 276 -30.63 -13.59 1.11
C ASP A 276 -29.12 -13.77 0.86
N LYS A 277 -28.33 -13.17 1.74
CA LYS A 277 -26.91 -13.50 1.87
C LYS A 277 -26.77 -14.84 2.59
N VAL A 278 -25.85 -15.67 2.13
CA VAL A 278 -25.44 -16.88 2.85
C VAL A 278 -24.77 -16.43 4.16
N PRO A 279 -25.25 -16.85 5.35
CA PRO A 279 -24.81 -16.26 6.62
C PRO A 279 -23.39 -16.69 7.04
N VAL A 280 -23.06 -17.97 6.86
CA VAL A 280 -21.79 -18.60 7.25
C VAL A 280 -21.37 -19.62 6.19
N ASP A 281 -20.18 -20.21 6.30
CA ASP A 281 -19.78 -21.28 5.39
C ASP A 281 -20.48 -22.60 5.77
N GLY A 282 -20.82 -23.42 4.78
CA GLY A 282 -21.53 -24.65 5.04
C GLY A 282 -21.74 -25.54 3.82
N VAL A 283 -22.49 -26.61 4.01
CA VAL A 283 -22.85 -27.59 2.97
C VAL A 283 -24.35 -27.60 2.79
N VAL A 284 -24.83 -27.57 1.55
CA VAL A 284 -26.26 -27.69 1.25
C VAL A 284 -26.74 -29.08 1.62
N VAL A 285 -27.80 -29.16 2.43
CA VAL A 285 -28.43 -30.43 2.84
C VAL A 285 -29.69 -30.70 2.02
N GLU A 286 -30.47 -29.65 1.74
CA GLU A 286 -31.73 -29.76 1.00
C GLU A 286 -31.94 -28.57 0.07
N GLY A 287 -32.53 -28.83 -1.11
CA GLY A 287 -32.84 -27.81 -2.10
C GLY A 287 -31.74 -27.58 -3.12
N THR A 288 -32.04 -26.71 -4.09
CA THR A 288 -31.14 -26.37 -5.19
C THR A 288 -31.30 -24.89 -5.49
N SER A 289 -30.20 -24.18 -5.72
CA SER A 289 -30.25 -22.76 -6.09
C SER A 289 -29.01 -22.32 -6.85
N ALA A 290 -29.09 -21.18 -7.54
CA ALA A 290 -27.93 -20.48 -8.06
C ALA A 290 -27.43 -19.44 -7.04
N VAL A 291 -26.15 -19.49 -6.72
CA VAL A 291 -25.48 -18.60 -5.76
C VAL A 291 -24.47 -17.72 -6.51
N ASP A 292 -24.58 -16.41 -6.34
CA ASP A 292 -23.65 -15.43 -6.87
C ASP A 292 -22.43 -15.32 -5.93
N GLU A 293 -21.31 -15.88 -6.38
CA GLU A 293 -20.02 -15.87 -5.70
C GLU A 293 -19.08 -14.80 -6.27
N SER A 294 -19.55 -13.96 -7.21
CA SER A 294 -18.71 -13.04 -8.00
C SER A 294 -17.89 -12.06 -7.17
N MET A 295 -18.38 -11.69 -5.99
CA MET A 295 -17.70 -10.78 -5.07
C MET A 295 -16.46 -11.39 -4.38
N LEU A 296 -16.38 -12.73 -4.31
CA LEU A 296 -15.27 -13.45 -3.68
C LEU A 296 -14.41 -14.17 -4.72
N THR A 297 -15.02 -14.81 -5.70
CA THR A 297 -14.32 -15.61 -6.73
C THR A 297 -13.99 -14.81 -7.99
N GLY A 298 -14.64 -13.66 -8.20
CA GLY A 298 -14.52 -12.88 -9.43
C GLY A 298 -15.27 -13.49 -10.63
N GLU A 299 -15.93 -14.64 -10.48
CA GLU A 299 -16.69 -15.29 -11.55
C GLU A 299 -18.06 -14.61 -11.73
N PRO A 300 -18.38 -14.09 -12.93
CA PRO A 300 -19.59 -13.29 -13.14
C PRO A 300 -20.88 -14.12 -13.26
N ILE A 301 -20.78 -15.45 -13.39
CA ILE A 301 -21.92 -16.34 -13.58
C ILE A 301 -22.22 -17.03 -12.25
N PRO A 302 -23.47 -16.95 -11.73
CA PRO A 302 -23.85 -17.65 -10.52
C PRO A 302 -23.62 -19.16 -10.60
N ALA A 303 -23.00 -19.74 -9.57
CA ALA A 303 -22.75 -21.17 -9.46
C ALA A 303 -24.02 -21.90 -9.02
N THR A 304 -24.35 -23.03 -9.66
CA THR A 304 -25.48 -23.87 -9.24
C THR A 304 -25.04 -24.75 -8.07
N LYS A 305 -25.81 -24.73 -6.98
CA LYS A 305 -25.55 -25.47 -5.74
C LYS A 305 -26.71 -26.41 -5.44
N SER A 306 -26.38 -27.66 -5.11
CA SER A 306 -27.27 -28.77 -4.82
C SER A 306 -26.85 -29.50 -3.56
N ALA A 307 -27.65 -30.45 -3.08
CA ALA A 307 -27.35 -31.19 -1.85
C ALA A 307 -25.96 -31.85 -1.93
N GLY A 308 -25.12 -31.58 -0.93
CA GLY A 308 -23.72 -31.99 -0.87
C GLY A 308 -22.72 -30.92 -1.30
N ASP A 309 -23.15 -29.87 -2.00
CA ASP A 309 -22.26 -28.80 -2.45
C ASP A 309 -21.96 -27.80 -1.32
N GLU A 310 -20.72 -27.28 -1.31
CA GLU A 310 -20.29 -26.22 -0.40
C GLU A 310 -20.81 -24.85 -0.83
N VAL A 311 -21.18 -24.04 0.16
CA VAL A 311 -21.60 -22.65 0.02
C VAL A 311 -20.76 -21.77 0.94
N ILE A 312 -20.35 -20.61 0.41
CA ILE A 312 -19.46 -19.68 1.10
C ILE A 312 -20.30 -18.55 1.70
N GLY A 313 -20.01 -18.16 2.95
CA GLY A 313 -20.64 -17.04 3.63
C GLY A 313 -20.46 -15.73 2.86
N ALA A 314 -21.41 -14.82 3.04
CA ALA A 314 -21.54 -13.52 2.36
C ALA A 314 -21.79 -13.54 0.84
N THR A 315 -21.85 -14.72 0.22
CA THR A 315 -22.34 -14.88 -1.16
C THR A 315 -23.85 -14.65 -1.22
N ILE A 316 -24.38 -14.32 -2.41
CA ILE A 316 -25.79 -13.95 -2.55
C ILE A 316 -26.56 -15.10 -3.19
N ASN A 317 -27.54 -15.63 -2.48
CA ASN A 317 -28.45 -16.59 -3.09
C ASN A 317 -29.39 -15.86 -4.08
N THR A 318 -29.43 -16.28 -5.35
CA THR A 318 -30.15 -15.52 -6.38
C THR A 318 -31.57 -16.01 -6.60
N THR A 319 -31.77 -17.32 -6.76
CA THR A 319 -33.04 -17.88 -7.25
C THR A 319 -33.72 -18.83 -6.26
N GLY A 320 -33.38 -20.11 -6.22
CA GLY A 320 -34.02 -21.09 -5.35
C GLY A 320 -33.83 -20.85 -3.85
N SER A 321 -34.39 -21.73 -3.02
CA SER A 321 -34.14 -21.77 -1.58
C SER A 321 -33.53 -23.10 -1.21
N PHE A 322 -32.59 -23.07 -0.26
CA PHE A 322 -31.93 -24.26 0.25
C PHE A 322 -31.75 -24.20 1.76
N VAL A 323 -31.59 -25.37 2.36
CA VAL A 323 -31.17 -25.54 3.75
C VAL A 323 -29.72 -25.98 3.75
N MET A 324 -28.88 -25.27 4.49
CA MET A 324 -27.46 -25.59 4.64
C MET A 324 -27.13 -25.97 6.08
N ARG A 325 -26.09 -26.77 6.25
CA ARG A 325 -25.48 -27.06 7.54
C ARG A 325 -24.25 -26.19 7.71
N ALA A 326 -24.19 -25.40 8.77
CA ALA A 326 -23.02 -24.59 9.09
C ALA A 326 -21.80 -25.48 9.34
N THR A 327 -20.66 -25.16 8.72
CA THR A 327 -19.39 -25.86 8.94
C THR A 327 -18.40 -24.95 9.67
N HIS A 328 -18.23 -23.72 9.18
CA HIS A 328 -17.33 -22.73 9.75
C HIS A 328 -18.09 -21.45 10.08
N VAL A 329 -17.84 -20.88 11.26
CA VAL A 329 -18.56 -19.70 11.78
C VAL A 329 -17.56 -18.69 12.37
N GLY A 330 -17.97 -17.42 12.51
CA GLY A 330 -17.12 -16.39 13.11
C GLY A 330 -15.79 -16.19 12.36
N ARG A 331 -14.67 -16.32 13.09
CA ARG A 331 -13.30 -16.12 12.57
C ARG A 331 -12.87 -17.21 11.57
N ASP A 332 -13.50 -18.38 11.64
CA ASP A 332 -13.15 -19.53 10.81
C ASP A 332 -13.84 -19.47 9.44
N THR A 333 -14.68 -18.46 9.18
CA THR A 333 -15.30 -18.27 7.85
C THR A 333 -14.28 -17.83 6.81
N ALA A 334 -14.50 -18.20 5.55
CA ALA A 334 -13.67 -17.82 4.41
C ALA A 334 -13.54 -16.30 4.30
N LEU A 335 -14.63 -15.55 4.49
CA LEU A 335 -14.58 -14.09 4.48
C LEU A 335 -13.77 -13.51 5.65
N ALA A 336 -13.89 -14.06 6.86
CA ALA A 336 -13.08 -13.60 8.00
C ALA A 336 -11.58 -13.84 7.76
N ARG A 337 -11.21 -15.02 7.23
CA ARG A 337 -9.83 -15.34 6.82
C ARG A 337 -9.33 -14.41 5.71
N ILE A 338 -10.17 -14.10 4.72
CA ILE A 338 -9.86 -13.11 3.68
C ILE A 338 -9.55 -11.74 4.30
N VAL A 339 -10.40 -11.27 5.22
CA VAL A 339 -10.20 -9.98 5.90
C VAL A 339 -8.89 -9.98 6.69
N GLU A 340 -8.61 -11.05 7.43
CA GLU A 340 -7.37 -11.21 8.19
C GLU A 340 -6.14 -11.21 7.29
N LEU A 341 -6.14 -11.98 6.19
CA LEU A 341 -5.06 -12.01 5.21
C LEU A 341 -4.81 -10.64 4.61
N VAL A 342 -5.87 -9.90 4.23
CA VAL A 342 -5.74 -8.54 3.69
C VAL A 342 -5.18 -7.57 4.73
N GLN A 343 -5.60 -7.67 5.99
CA GLN A 343 -5.07 -6.86 7.08
C GLN A 343 -3.58 -7.16 7.34
N ARG A 344 -3.20 -8.43 7.36
CA ARG A 344 -1.82 -8.88 7.50
C ARG A 344 -0.95 -8.36 6.36
N ALA A 345 -1.46 -8.41 5.13
CA ALA A 345 -0.77 -7.90 3.95
C ALA A 345 -0.51 -6.40 4.03
N GLN A 346 -1.48 -5.62 4.49
CA GLN A 346 -1.34 -4.18 4.69
C GLN A 346 -0.37 -3.82 5.83
N GLY A 347 -0.17 -4.71 6.79
CA GLY A 347 0.77 -4.52 7.90
C GLY A 347 2.20 -4.96 7.64
N SER A 348 2.40 -5.81 6.64
CA SER A 348 3.73 -6.34 6.31
C SER A 348 4.55 -5.38 5.44
N LYS A 349 5.87 -5.31 5.70
CA LYS A 349 6.78 -4.43 4.95
C LYS A 349 7.38 -5.11 3.73
N ALA A 350 7.12 -4.52 2.56
CA ALA A 350 7.80 -4.90 1.32
C ALA A 350 9.32 -4.59 1.39
N PRO A 351 10.19 -5.42 0.80
CA PRO A 351 11.63 -5.16 0.71
C PRO A 351 11.98 -3.75 0.19
N ILE A 352 11.26 -3.24 -0.81
CA ILE A 352 11.46 -1.89 -1.36
C ILE A 352 11.16 -0.77 -0.34
N GLN A 353 10.27 -1.01 0.63
CA GLN A 353 10.02 -0.10 1.74
C GLN A 353 11.22 -0.05 2.69
N ARG A 354 11.83 -1.20 3.00
CA ARG A 354 13.03 -1.27 3.85
C ARG A 354 14.20 -0.47 3.25
N LEU A 355 14.30 -0.42 1.92
CA LEU A 355 15.28 0.43 1.22
C LEU A 355 14.98 1.92 1.45
N ALA A 356 13.72 2.35 1.28
CA ALA A 356 13.30 3.73 1.52
C ALA A 356 13.54 4.17 2.99
N ASP A 357 13.26 3.26 3.93
CA ASP A 357 13.51 3.47 5.35
C ASP A 357 15.01 3.66 5.63
N ARG A 358 15.87 2.81 5.06
CA ARG A 358 17.34 2.94 5.17
C ARG A 358 17.85 4.27 4.60
N ILE A 359 17.30 4.71 3.48
CA ILE A 359 17.67 6.01 2.90
C ILE A 359 17.27 7.14 3.87
N SER A 360 16.07 7.10 4.44
CA SER A 360 15.60 8.11 5.40
C SER A 360 16.50 8.25 6.63
N GLU A 361 17.00 7.12 7.15
CA GLU A 361 17.88 7.09 8.33
C GLU A 361 19.21 7.81 8.12
N VAL A 362 19.76 7.75 6.90
CA VAL A 362 20.99 8.47 6.54
C VAL A 362 20.68 9.90 6.08
N PHE A 363 19.55 10.09 5.41
CA PHE A 363 19.18 11.35 4.78
C PHE A 363 18.93 12.46 5.81
N VAL A 364 18.21 12.20 6.90
CA VAL A 364 17.89 13.24 7.90
C VAL A 364 19.16 13.79 8.58
N PRO A 365 20.08 12.97 9.12
CA PRO A 365 21.35 13.47 9.65
C PRO A 365 22.19 14.20 8.60
N ALA A 366 22.27 13.67 7.37
CA ALA A 366 23.01 14.31 6.29
C ALA A 366 22.46 15.71 5.97
N VAL A 367 21.13 15.87 5.92
CA VAL A 367 20.46 17.16 5.70
C VAL A 367 20.77 18.15 6.83
N ILE A 368 20.80 17.70 8.09
CA ILE A 368 21.15 18.58 9.21
C ILE A 368 22.58 19.11 9.05
N VAL A 369 23.52 18.25 8.65
CA VAL A 369 24.89 18.66 8.35
C VAL A 369 24.92 19.62 7.16
N VAL A 370 24.22 19.32 6.07
CA VAL A 370 24.13 20.21 4.89
C VAL A 370 23.54 21.57 5.27
N ALA A 371 22.47 21.61 6.05
CA ALA A 371 21.87 22.85 6.53
C ALA A 371 22.85 23.65 7.40
N ALA A 372 23.54 23.00 8.35
CA ALA A 372 24.53 23.67 9.19
C ALA A 372 25.72 24.22 8.36
N THR A 373 26.22 23.44 7.40
CA THR A 373 27.29 23.91 6.50
C THR A 373 26.83 25.06 5.60
N THR A 374 25.56 25.03 5.15
CA THR A 374 24.95 26.11 4.37
C THR A 374 24.87 27.39 5.19
N PHE A 375 24.41 27.30 6.44
CA PHE A 375 24.39 28.43 7.36
C PHE A 375 25.78 29.05 7.51
N VAL A 376 26.79 28.22 7.80
CA VAL A 376 28.18 28.70 7.97
C VAL A 376 28.71 29.31 6.67
N ALA A 377 28.45 28.71 5.52
CA ALA A 377 28.92 29.22 4.23
C ALA A 377 28.33 30.61 3.92
N TRP A 378 27.02 30.79 4.12
CA TRP A 378 26.37 32.09 3.95
C TRP A 378 26.81 33.12 5.00
N TYR A 379 27.06 32.68 6.23
CA TYR A 379 27.56 33.57 7.28
C TYR A 379 28.98 34.07 7.00
N VAL A 380 29.85 33.25 6.41
CA VAL A 380 31.25 33.59 6.14
C VAL A 380 31.43 34.30 4.78
N PHE A 381 30.78 33.79 3.73
CA PHE A 381 30.99 34.23 2.34
C PHE A 381 29.81 35.02 1.75
N GLY A 382 28.67 35.06 2.43
CA GLY A 382 27.47 35.73 1.92
C GLY A 382 27.61 37.25 1.91
N PRO A 383 26.82 37.93 1.04
CA PRO A 383 26.67 39.37 1.09
C PRO A 383 25.94 39.80 2.38
N GLU A 384 26.03 41.08 2.70
CA GLU A 384 25.23 41.65 3.79
C GLU A 384 23.75 41.72 3.38
N PRO A 385 22.78 41.41 4.27
CA PRO A 385 22.94 41.00 5.67
C PRO A 385 23.22 39.48 5.85
N ARG A 386 24.41 39.15 6.35
CA ARG A 386 24.93 37.75 6.39
C ARG A 386 24.09 36.81 7.26
N VAL A 387 23.70 37.26 8.46
CA VAL A 387 22.96 36.44 9.43
C VAL A 387 21.58 36.07 8.88
N THR A 388 20.88 37.06 8.33
CA THR A 388 19.55 36.90 7.76
C THR A 388 19.58 35.91 6.61
N LEU A 389 20.47 36.10 5.63
CA LEU A 389 20.60 35.20 4.48
C LEU A 389 21.03 33.78 4.88
N ALA A 390 21.94 33.66 5.84
CA ALA A 390 22.35 32.36 6.39
C ALA A 390 21.18 31.63 7.06
N LEU A 391 20.37 32.35 7.84
CA LEU A 391 19.21 31.80 8.51
C LEU A 391 18.11 31.39 7.51
N THR A 392 17.82 32.23 6.52
CA THR A 392 16.85 31.91 5.46
C THR A 392 17.27 30.69 4.64
N ALA A 393 18.56 30.59 4.27
CA ALA A 393 19.10 29.44 3.56
C ALA A 393 19.06 28.17 4.42
N PHE A 394 19.43 28.27 5.70
CA PHE A 394 19.32 27.16 6.66
C PHE A 394 17.89 26.65 6.77
N ILE A 395 16.94 27.55 7.02
CA ILE A 395 15.51 27.23 7.14
C ILE A 395 15.01 26.61 5.82
N GLY A 396 15.38 27.19 4.69
CA GLY A 396 15.05 26.68 3.35
C GLY A 396 15.51 25.24 3.13
N VAL A 397 16.77 24.92 3.47
CA VAL A 397 17.33 23.57 3.36
C VAL A 397 16.62 22.59 4.29
N VAL A 398 16.41 22.96 5.55
CA VAL A 398 15.75 22.09 6.56
C VAL A 398 14.31 21.76 6.14
N ILE A 399 13.57 22.74 5.62
CA ILE A 399 12.18 22.57 5.19
C ILE A 399 12.13 21.74 3.92
N ILE A 400 12.87 22.15 2.87
CA ILE A 400 12.78 21.49 1.58
C ILE A 400 13.22 20.04 1.63
N ALA A 401 13.98 19.66 2.64
CA ALA A 401 14.44 18.30 2.84
C ALA A 401 13.43 17.39 3.56
N CYS A 402 12.23 17.82 3.97
CA CYS A 402 11.26 16.87 4.54
C CYS A 402 10.72 15.92 3.47
N PRO A 403 10.97 14.60 3.56
CA PRO A 403 10.47 13.66 2.56
C PRO A 403 9.07 13.17 2.96
N CYS A 404 8.13 14.10 3.11
CA CYS A 404 6.84 13.82 3.73
C CYS A 404 5.99 12.81 2.91
N ALA A 405 6.15 12.79 1.58
CA ALA A 405 5.49 11.84 0.69
C ALA A 405 6.05 10.40 0.77
N MET A 406 7.27 10.22 1.30
CA MET A 406 7.94 8.91 1.29
C MET A 406 7.24 7.90 2.20
N GLY A 407 6.80 8.32 3.38
CA GLY A 407 6.09 7.46 4.33
C GLY A 407 4.73 6.96 3.84
N LEU A 408 4.24 7.50 2.71
CA LEU A 408 3.01 7.12 2.04
C LEU A 408 3.20 6.35 0.74
N ALA A 409 4.33 6.56 0.08
CA ALA A 409 4.62 6.07 -1.26
C ALA A 409 4.32 4.57 -1.42
N THR A 410 4.79 3.78 -0.47
CA THR A 410 4.65 2.32 -0.49
C THR A 410 3.34 1.85 0.15
N PRO A 411 2.97 2.27 1.38
CA PRO A 411 1.77 1.75 2.04
C PRO A 411 0.47 2.05 1.28
N THR A 412 0.34 3.23 0.67
CA THR A 412 -0.87 3.57 -0.09
C THR A 412 -0.99 2.73 -1.36
N ALA A 413 0.11 2.48 -2.07
CA ALA A 413 0.10 1.64 -3.25
C ALA A 413 -0.22 0.17 -2.91
N ILE A 414 0.38 -0.37 -1.84
CA ILE A 414 0.07 -1.72 -1.34
C ILE A 414 -1.40 -1.82 -0.95
N MET A 415 -1.92 -0.87 -0.16
CA MET A 415 -3.32 -0.88 0.30
C MET A 415 -4.32 -0.87 -0.86
N VAL A 416 -4.07 -0.07 -1.90
CA VAL A 416 -4.92 -0.05 -3.10
C VAL A 416 -4.74 -1.32 -3.93
N GLY A 417 -3.51 -1.81 -4.08
CA GLY A 417 -3.21 -3.04 -4.83
C GLY A 417 -3.82 -4.29 -4.20
N THR A 418 -3.60 -4.54 -2.91
CA THR A 418 -4.17 -5.69 -2.20
C THR A 418 -5.68 -5.60 -2.07
N GLY A 419 -6.23 -4.41 -1.83
CA GLY A 419 -7.68 -4.20 -1.83
C GLY A 419 -8.32 -4.49 -3.19
N LYS A 420 -7.65 -4.10 -4.29
CA LYS A 420 -8.11 -4.40 -5.65
C LYS A 420 -8.01 -5.89 -5.99
N GLY A 421 -6.94 -6.55 -5.52
CA GLY A 421 -6.75 -7.99 -5.69
C GLY A 421 -7.86 -8.78 -5.00
N ALA A 422 -8.15 -8.44 -3.74
CA ALA A 422 -9.17 -9.10 -2.94
C ALA A 422 -10.58 -8.99 -3.56
N GLU A 423 -10.93 -7.84 -4.17
CA GLU A 423 -12.19 -7.66 -4.94
C GLU A 423 -12.29 -8.59 -6.18
N THR A 424 -11.20 -9.25 -6.57
CA THR A 424 -11.13 -10.14 -7.74
C THR A 424 -10.65 -11.55 -7.40
N GLY A 425 -10.71 -11.94 -6.12
CA GLY A 425 -10.27 -13.26 -5.67
C GLY A 425 -8.75 -13.46 -5.65
N ILE A 426 -7.95 -12.39 -5.65
CA ILE A 426 -6.47 -12.46 -5.53
C ILE A 426 -6.08 -11.99 -4.13
N LEU A 427 -5.80 -12.93 -3.25
CA LEU A 427 -5.38 -12.67 -1.88
C LEU A 427 -3.86 -12.71 -1.82
N VAL A 428 -3.26 -11.61 -1.37
CA VAL A 428 -1.81 -11.53 -1.20
C VAL A 428 -1.54 -11.47 0.29
N ARG A 429 -0.71 -12.36 0.84
CA ARG A 429 -0.44 -12.42 2.29
C ARG A 429 0.43 -11.26 2.78
N GLY A 430 1.31 -10.75 1.93
CA GLY A 430 2.32 -9.77 2.33
C GLY A 430 2.82 -8.83 1.23
N GLY A 431 3.40 -7.70 1.63
CA GLY A 431 4.09 -6.77 0.74
C GLY A 431 5.31 -7.40 0.06
N GLU A 432 5.94 -8.40 0.68
CA GLU A 432 7.03 -9.19 0.09
C GLU A 432 6.52 -10.09 -1.03
N ALA A 433 5.45 -10.85 -0.81
CA ALA A 433 4.76 -11.61 -1.84
C ALA A 433 4.35 -10.73 -3.03
N LEU A 434 3.79 -9.54 -2.73
CA LEU A 434 3.42 -8.57 -3.75
C LEU A 434 4.64 -8.06 -4.54
N GLU A 435 5.81 -7.90 -3.92
CA GLU A 435 7.01 -7.47 -4.63
C GLU A 435 7.66 -8.61 -5.44
N ASN A 436 7.73 -9.81 -4.86
CA ASN A 436 8.29 -11.01 -5.48
C ASN A 436 7.49 -11.40 -6.73
N ALA A 437 6.16 -11.36 -6.66
CA ALA A 437 5.29 -11.56 -7.82
C ALA A 437 5.61 -10.61 -8.98
N GLY A 438 6.14 -9.42 -8.69
CA GLY A 438 6.50 -8.43 -9.70
C GLY A 438 7.82 -8.76 -10.40
N ARG A 439 8.66 -9.60 -9.78
CA ARG A 439 10.00 -9.99 -10.21
C ARG A 439 10.05 -11.39 -10.83
N VAL A 440 8.99 -12.18 -10.70
CA VAL A 440 8.88 -13.51 -11.30
C VAL A 440 9.10 -13.43 -12.83
N ASP A 441 9.92 -14.36 -13.31
CA ASP A 441 10.20 -14.60 -14.73
C ASP A 441 9.78 -16.01 -15.18
N THR A 442 9.67 -16.97 -14.25
CA THR A 442 9.39 -18.37 -14.52
C THR A 442 8.20 -18.81 -13.68
N VAL A 443 7.19 -19.43 -14.30
CA VAL A 443 5.99 -19.96 -13.63
C VAL A 443 5.96 -21.48 -13.79
N VAL A 444 6.00 -22.21 -12.69
CA VAL A 444 5.87 -23.66 -12.63
C VAL A 444 4.44 -23.98 -12.22
N MET A 445 3.70 -24.64 -13.11
CA MET A 445 2.31 -25.05 -12.88
C MET A 445 2.27 -26.52 -12.49
N ASP A 446 1.64 -26.85 -11.36
CA ASP A 446 1.24 -28.23 -11.10
C ASP A 446 0.14 -28.65 -12.09
N LYS A 447 0.02 -29.96 -12.32
CA LYS A 447 -1.00 -30.52 -13.20
C LYS A 447 -2.34 -30.61 -12.48
N THR A 448 -2.41 -31.40 -11.41
CA THR A 448 -3.64 -31.90 -10.81
C THR A 448 -4.31 -30.80 -10.01
N GLY A 449 -5.61 -30.54 -10.24
CA GLY A 449 -6.36 -29.48 -9.53
C GLY A 449 -6.00 -28.04 -9.94
N THR A 450 -4.83 -27.84 -10.56
CA THR A 450 -4.34 -26.55 -11.05
C THR A 450 -4.72 -26.32 -12.51
N LEU A 451 -4.11 -27.07 -13.44
CA LEU A 451 -4.43 -27.00 -14.87
C LEU A 451 -5.62 -27.90 -15.25
N THR A 452 -5.89 -28.92 -14.46
CA THR A 452 -6.98 -29.88 -14.62
C THR A 452 -8.03 -29.71 -13.52
N LEU A 453 -9.19 -30.35 -13.68
CA LEU A 453 -10.29 -30.25 -12.71
C LEU A 453 -9.97 -30.91 -11.35
N GLY A 454 -8.94 -31.76 -11.27
CA GLY A 454 -8.63 -32.54 -10.06
C GLY A 454 -9.67 -33.62 -9.78
N LYS A 455 -10.55 -33.90 -10.75
CA LYS A 455 -11.65 -34.87 -10.65
C LYS A 455 -11.52 -35.86 -11.80
N PRO A 456 -10.94 -37.05 -11.58
CA PRO A 456 -10.78 -38.04 -12.64
C PRO A 456 -12.13 -38.39 -13.25
N ALA A 457 -12.22 -38.45 -14.57
CA ALA A 457 -13.44 -38.76 -15.29
C ALA A 457 -13.18 -39.83 -16.34
N VAL A 458 -14.15 -40.73 -16.51
CA VAL A 458 -14.11 -41.71 -17.60
C VAL A 458 -14.31 -40.96 -18.92
N THR A 459 -13.29 -40.97 -19.77
CA THR A 459 -13.33 -40.33 -21.10
C THR A 459 -13.79 -41.28 -22.18
N THR A 460 -13.39 -42.54 -22.09
CA THR A 460 -13.66 -43.52 -23.14
C THR A 460 -13.80 -44.92 -22.56
N VAL A 461 -14.79 -45.66 -23.04
CA VAL A 461 -14.94 -47.09 -22.76
C VAL A 461 -14.88 -47.81 -24.10
N VAL A 462 -13.92 -48.72 -24.25
CA VAL A 462 -13.74 -49.51 -25.48
C VAL A 462 -13.97 -50.98 -25.17
N PRO A 463 -15.09 -51.56 -25.62
CA PRO A 463 -15.37 -52.97 -25.40
C PRO A 463 -14.57 -53.87 -26.35
N ALA A 464 -14.23 -55.07 -25.88
CA ALA A 464 -13.74 -56.15 -26.73
C ALA A 464 -14.89 -56.83 -27.49
N PRO A 465 -14.61 -57.58 -28.58
CA PRO A 465 -15.64 -58.29 -29.33
C PRO A 465 -16.46 -59.22 -28.43
N GLY A 466 -17.79 -59.08 -28.45
CA GLY A 466 -18.71 -59.85 -27.60
C GLY A 466 -19.16 -59.13 -26.33
N PHE A 467 -18.61 -57.96 -26.02
CA PHE A 467 -19.05 -57.10 -24.91
C PHE A 467 -19.62 -55.77 -25.42
N THR A 468 -20.51 -55.17 -24.64
CA THR A 468 -20.99 -53.79 -24.85
C THR A 468 -20.24 -52.84 -23.92
N GLY A 469 -20.12 -51.57 -24.31
CA GLY A 469 -19.48 -50.55 -23.46
C GLY A 469 -20.18 -50.41 -22.10
N GLU A 470 -21.51 -50.48 -22.07
CA GLU A 470 -22.31 -50.49 -20.84
C GLU A 470 -21.98 -51.68 -19.94
N ARG A 471 -21.81 -52.90 -20.49
CA ARG A 471 -21.46 -54.07 -19.68
C ARG A 471 -20.04 -53.98 -19.13
N VAL A 472 -19.09 -53.46 -19.91
CA VAL A 472 -17.71 -53.23 -19.44
C VAL A 472 -17.69 -52.22 -18.30
N LEU A 473 -18.44 -51.12 -18.44
CA LEU A 473 -18.54 -50.09 -17.42
C LEU A 473 -19.25 -50.60 -16.15
N ASP A 474 -20.35 -51.34 -16.29
CA ASP A 474 -21.10 -51.94 -15.19
C ASP A 474 -20.23 -52.92 -14.37
N LEU A 475 -19.51 -53.82 -15.05
CA LEU A 475 -18.59 -54.76 -14.40
C LEU A 475 -17.46 -54.04 -13.67
N ALA A 476 -16.86 -53.03 -14.30
CA ALA A 476 -15.80 -52.26 -13.68
C ALA A 476 -16.29 -51.48 -12.46
N ALA A 477 -17.46 -50.86 -12.58
CA ALA A 477 -18.04 -50.02 -11.54
C ALA A 477 -18.56 -50.84 -10.34
N ALA A 478 -19.14 -52.01 -10.59
CA ALA A 478 -19.54 -52.94 -9.55
C ALA A 478 -18.32 -53.34 -8.71
N LEU A 479 -17.21 -53.72 -9.35
CA LEU A 479 -15.99 -54.11 -8.66
C LEU A 479 -15.34 -52.93 -7.90
N GLU A 480 -15.28 -51.76 -8.52
CA GLU A 480 -14.69 -50.54 -7.93
C GLU A 480 -15.57 -49.90 -6.83
N THR A 481 -16.80 -50.37 -6.62
CA THR A 481 -17.63 -49.91 -5.49
C THR A 481 -17.00 -50.27 -4.13
N GLY A 482 -16.17 -51.32 -4.08
CA GLY A 482 -15.38 -51.68 -2.90
C GLY A 482 -14.03 -50.96 -2.77
N SER A 483 -13.70 -50.05 -3.70
CA SER A 483 -12.40 -49.38 -3.82
C SER A 483 -12.48 -47.92 -3.39
N GLU A 484 -11.52 -47.48 -2.57
CA GLU A 484 -11.36 -46.06 -2.18
C GLU A 484 -10.46 -45.28 -3.16
N HIS A 485 -10.06 -45.89 -4.28
CA HIS A 485 -9.15 -45.27 -5.22
C HIS A 485 -9.86 -44.20 -6.07
N PRO A 486 -9.28 -42.99 -6.29
CA PRO A 486 -9.93 -41.91 -7.07
C PRO A 486 -10.33 -42.31 -8.51
N LEU A 487 -9.57 -43.22 -9.13
CA LEU A 487 -9.91 -43.79 -10.44
C LEU A 487 -11.15 -44.70 -10.38
N GLY A 488 -11.29 -45.49 -9.31
CA GLY A 488 -12.45 -46.35 -9.08
C GLY A 488 -13.72 -45.53 -8.86
N GLU A 489 -13.62 -44.48 -8.04
CA GLU A 489 -14.73 -43.54 -7.82
C GLU A 489 -15.21 -42.90 -9.13
N ALA A 490 -14.28 -42.55 -10.05
CA ALA A 490 -14.62 -42.02 -11.36
C ALA A 490 -15.44 -43.00 -12.22
N ILE A 491 -15.08 -44.30 -12.18
CA ILE A 491 -15.82 -45.37 -12.86
C ILE A 491 -17.21 -45.54 -12.24
N VAL A 492 -17.30 -45.60 -10.91
CA VAL A 492 -18.57 -45.74 -10.18
C VAL A 492 -19.50 -44.57 -10.47
N ARG A 493 -18.99 -43.34 -10.41
CA ARG A 493 -19.76 -42.13 -10.75
C ARG A 493 -20.30 -42.19 -12.17
N LYS A 494 -19.46 -42.56 -13.15
CA LYS A 494 -19.90 -42.66 -14.56
C LYS A 494 -21.01 -43.70 -14.74
N ALA A 495 -20.91 -44.84 -14.05
CA ALA A 495 -21.94 -45.86 -14.08
C ALA A 495 -23.26 -45.39 -13.44
N ARG A 496 -23.20 -44.63 -12.33
CA ARG A 496 -24.39 -44.02 -11.71
C ARG A 496 -25.07 -43.00 -12.61
N GLU A 497 -24.29 -42.13 -13.28
CA GLU A 497 -24.80 -41.16 -14.26
C GLU A 497 -25.51 -41.83 -15.44
N THR A 498 -25.12 -43.07 -15.77
CA THR A 498 -25.68 -43.86 -16.87
C THR A 498 -26.79 -44.80 -16.37
N GLU A 499 -27.21 -44.69 -15.11
CA GLU A 499 -28.28 -45.49 -14.48
C GLU A 499 -28.03 -47.02 -14.54
N LEU A 500 -26.77 -47.45 -14.44
CA LEU A 500 -26.41 -48.88 -14.42
C LEU A 500 -26.66 -49.52 -13.03
N GLY A 501 -27.02 -50.80 -13.02
CA GLY A 501 -27.62 -51.48 -11.86
C GLY A 501 -26.66 -52.01 -10.78
N PHE A 502 -25.35 -52.06 -11.05
CA PHE A 502 -24.30 -52.62 -10.18
C PHE A 502 -24.60 -54.06 -9.73
N GLY A 503 -23.93 -55.04 -10.35
CA GLY A 503 -23.96 -56.43 -9.90
C GLY A 503 -23.40 -56.60 -8.48
N LYS A 504 -23.89 -57.59 -7.73
CA LYS A 504 -23.34 -57.92 -6.41
C LYS A 504 -21.94 -58.51 -6.57
N VAL A 505 -20.96 -57.95 -5.87
CA VAL A 505 -19.58 -58.46 -5.82
C VAL A 505 -19.42 -59.41 -4.63
N ASP A 506 -18.94 -60.62 -4.89
CA ASP A 506 -18.47 -61.54 -3.87
C ASP A 506 -16.93 -61.68 -3.96
N GLY A 507 -16.24 -61.76 -2.82
CA GLY A 507 -14.78 -62.03 -2.78
C GLY A 507 -13.88 -60.90 -3.30
N PHE A 508 -14.21 -59.64 -3.03
CA PHE A 508 -13.38 -58.48 -3.42
C PHE A 508 -11.96 -58.53 -2.83
N GLU A 509 -10.96 -58.32 -3.69
CA GLU A 509 -9.54 -58.23 -3.34
C GLU A 509 -8.89 -57.04 -4.06
N ALA A 510 -8.21 -56.17 -3.30
CA ALA A 510 -7.42 -55.07 -3.84
C ALA A 510 -5.95 -55.46 -4.00
N ILE A 511 -5.43 -55.42 -5.23
CA ILE A 511 -4.04 -55.73 -5.56
C ILE A 511 -3.27 -54.40 -5.63
N VAL A 512 -2.56 -54.10 -4.55
CA VAL A 512 -1.83 -52.83 -4.36
C VAL A 512 -0.96 -52.48 -5.58
N GLY A 513 -1.19 -51.30 -6.14
CA GLY A 513 -0.45 -50.76 -7.29
C GLY A 513 -0.76 -51.44 -8.64
N ARG A 514 -1.75 -52.33 -8.71
CA ARG A 514 -2.06 -53.07 -9.95
C ARG A 514 -3.53 -53.08 -10.35
N GLY A 515 -4.46 -53.18 -9.40
CA GLY A 515 -5.90 -53.24 -9.70
C GLY A 515 -6.74 -53.90 -8.61
N VAL A 516 -7.95 -54.33 -8.97
CA VAL A 516 -8.92 -55.02 -8.10
C VAL A 516 -9.44 -56.29 -8.79
N ARG A 517 -9.82 -57.30 -8.00
CA ARG A 517 -10.39 -58.58 -8.47
C ARG A 517 -11.59 -58.98 -7.60
N GLY A 518 -12.55 -59.69 -8.18
CA GLY A 518 -13.68 -60.26 -7.47
C GLY A 518 -14.57 -61.10 -8.38
N THR A 519 -15.69 -61.59 -7.86
CA THR A 519 -16.66 -62.38 -8.62
C THR A 519 -17.97 -61.62 -8.75
N ILE A 520 -18.49 -61.49 -9.98
CA ILE A 520 -19.76 -60.81 -10.29
C ILE A 520 -20.59 -61.77 -11.15
N ASP A 521 -21.84 -62.05 -10.74
CA ASP A 521 -22.74 -62.99 -11.42
C ASP A 521 -22.13 -64.41 -11.64
N GLY A 522 -21.20 -64.82 -10.77
CA GLY A 522 -20.48 -66.10 -10.87
C GLY A 522 -19.29 -66.12 -11.82
N ALA A 523 -19.00 -65.02 -12.52
CA ALA A 523 -17.82 -64.85 -13.37
C ALA A 523 -16.70 -64.12 -12.62
N GLU A 524 -15.45 -64.50 -12.89
CA GLU A 524 -14.29 -63.83 -12.33
C GLU A 524 -14.00 -62.53 -13.09
N VAL A 525 -13.95 -61.40 -12.37
CA VAL A 525 -13.72 -60.07 -12.94
C VAL A 525 -12.47 -59.44 -12.35
N ILE A 526 -11.61 -58.89 -13.20
CA ILE A 526 -10.40 -58.15 -12.83
C ILE A 526 -10.42 -56.79 -13.52
N VAL A 527 -10.16 -55.72 -12.76
CA VAL A 527 -9.97 -54.36 -13.29
C VAL A 527 -8.58 -53.90 -12.89
N GLY A 528 -7.73 -53.55 -13.85
CA GLY A 528 -6.39 -53.07 -13.49
C GLY A 528 -5.49 -52.69 -14.64
N SER A 529 -4.22 -52.45 -14.29
CA SER A 529 -3.18 -52.01 -15.23
C SER A 529 -2.89 -53.04 -16.33
N ARG A 530 -2.28 -52.58 -17.42
CA ARG A 530 -1.74 -53.43 -18.51
C ARG A 530 -0.93 -54.62 -17.98
N ARG A 531 -0.06 -54.35 -17.00
CA ARG A 531 0.83 -55.36 -16.42
C ARG A 531 0.05 -56.47 -15.71
N LEU A 532 -1.05 -56.13 -15.03
CA LEU A 532 -1.91 -57.12 -14.38
C LEU A 532 -2.59 -58.02 -15.41
N ALA A 533 -3.09 -57.44 -16.51
CA ALA A 533 -3.70 -58.22 -17.60
C ALA A 533 -2.68 -59.16 -18.27
N GLU A 534 -1.47 -58.69 -18.54
CA GLU A 534 -0.39 -59.50 -19.13
C GLU A 534 0.08 -60.62 -18.18
N GLU A 535 0.17 -60.35 -16.87
CA GLU A 535 0.54 -61.37 -15.85
C GLU A 535 -0.53 -62.47 -15.71
N GLN A 536 -1.79 -62.17 -16.02
CA GLN A 536 -2.88 -63.15 -16.09
C GLN A 536 -2.96 -63.88 -17.45
N GLY A 537 -2.02 -63.63 -18.37
CA GLY A 537 -1.96 -64.26 -19.68
C GLY A 537 -3.06 -63.80 -20.65
N VAL A 538 -3.66 -62.64 -20.41
CA VAL A 538 -4.78 -62.11 -21.22
C VAL A 538 -4.26 -61.46 -22.51
N ASP A 539 -4.82 -61.83 -23.66
CA ASP A 539 -4.53 -61.18 -24.93
C ASP A 539 -5.25 -59.82 -25.04
N ILE A 540 -4.46 -58.74 -24.89
CA ILE A 540 -4.91 -57.35 -25.01
C ILE A 540 -4.51 -56.69 -26.35
N ALA A 541 -3.97 -57.45 -27.32
CA ALA A 541 -3.42 -56.89 -28.56
C ALA A 541 -4.43 -56.06 -29.36
N ARG A 542 -5.72 -56.44 -29.33
CA ARG A 542 -6.80 -55.71 -30.02
C ARG A 542 -7.18 -54.40 -29.37
N LEU A 543 -6.91 -54.23 -28.08
CA LEU A 543 -7.15 -53.00 -27.34
C LEU A 543 -5.90 -52.11 -27.29
N ALA A 544 -4.74 -52.64 -27.73
CA ALA A 544 -3.46 -51.96 -27.59
C ALA A 544 -3.39 -50.64 -28.37
N ASP A 545 -4.02 -50.55 -29.53
CA ASP A 545 -4.01 -49.32 -30.34
C ASP A 545 -4.86 -48.23 -29.66
N ALA A 546 -6.09 -48.56 -29.29
CA ALA A 546 -6.97 -47.66 -28.58
C ALA A 546 -6.40 -47.25 -27.21
N ALA A 547 -5.72 -48.17 -26.51
CA ALA A 547 -5.04 -47.87 -25.25
C ALA A 547 -3.87 -46.89 -25.45
N ARG A 548 -3.12 -47.01 -26.56
CA ARG A 548 -2.05 -46.06 -26.91
C ARG A 548 -2.62 -44.70 -27.25
N ASP A 549 -3.72 -44.63 -28.00
CA ASP A 549 -4.37 -43.37 -28.35
C ASP A 549 -4.92 -42.66 -27.10
N ALA A 550 -5.63 -43.40 -26.25
CA ALA A 550 -6.12 -42.89 -24.97
C ALA A 550 -4.97 -42.39 -24.06
N ALA A 551 -3.86 -43.12 -24.00
CA ALA A 551 -2.67 -42.68 -23.25
C ALA A 551 -2.01 -41.44 -23.88
N ALA A 552 -1.97 -41.34 -25.21
CA ALA A 552 -1.44 -40.18 -25.93
C ALA A 552 -2.29 -38.91 -25.76
N GLU A 553 -3.56 -39.07 -25.41
CA GLU A 553 -4.49 -38.00 -25.01
C GLU A 553 -4.43 -37.66 -23.52
N GLY A 554 -3.60 -38.37 -22.74
CA GLY A 554 -3.41 -38.16 -21.31
C GLY A 554 -4.32 -39.01 -20.41
N GLY A 555 -4.94 -40.05 -20.95
CA GLY A 555 -5.74 -41.01 -20.20
C GLY A 555 -4.92 -42.10 -19.52
N THR A 556 -5.24 -42.39 -18.27
CA THR A 556 -4.87 -43.64 -17.59
C THR A 556 -5.81 -44.74 -18.05
N VAL A 557 -5.25 -45.81 -18.61
CA VAL A 557 -6.03 -46.94 -19.15
C VAL A 557 -6.03 -48.09 -18.17
N VAL A 558 -7.23 -48.54 -17.79
CA VAL A 558 -7.44 -49.78 -17.04
C VAL A 558 -8.14 -50.80 -17.94
N PHE A 559 -7.74 -52.06 -17.82
CA PHE A 559 -8.31 -53.18 -18.56
C PHE A 559 -9.31 -53.91 -17.67
N VAL A 560 -10.43 -54.30 -18.27
CA VAL A 560 -11.46 -55.14 -17.65
C VAL A 560 -11.34 -56.53 -18.24
N VAL A 561 -11.13 -57.52 -17.38
CA VAL A 561 -10.96 -58.92 -17.73
C VAL A 561 -12.09 -59.72 -17.10
N VAL A 562 -12.69 -60.64 -17.87
CA VAL A 562 -13.75 -61.55 -17.42
C VAL A 562 -13.34 -62.97 -17.77
N ASP A 563 -13.28 -63.86 -16.78
CA ASP A 563 -12.90 -65.29 -16.92
C ASP A 563 -11.62 -65.52 -17.75
N GLY A 564 -10.60 -64.68 -17.55
CA GLY A 564 -9.31 -64.76 -18.25
C GLY A 564 -9.29 -64.20 -19.68
N ALA A 565 -10.38 -63.57 -20.14
CA ALA A 565 -10.46 -62.88 -21.43
C ALA A 565 -10.62 -61.36 -21.26
N ALA A 566 -10.00 -60.56 -22.13
CA ALA A 566 -10.20 -59.11 -22.12
C ALA A 566 -11.64 -58.78 -22.52
N ALA A 567 -12.41 -58.19 -21.60
CA ALA A 567 -13.77 -57.71 -21.85
C ALA A 567 -13.78 -56.30 -22.43
N GLY A 568 -12.78 -55.47 -22.09
CA GLY A 568 -12.64 -54.12 -22.63
C GLY A 568 -11.59 -53.31 -21.88
N MET A 569 -11.55 -52.01 -22.16
CA MET A 569 -10.76 -51.04 -21.41
C MET A 569 -11.58 -49.80 -21.07
N VAL A 570 -11.20 -49.15 -19.97
CA VAL A 570 -11.73 -47.87 -19.54
C VAL A 570 -10.57 -46.89 -19.47
N ALA A 571 -10.68 -45.79 -20.20
CA ALA A 571 -9.75 -44.67 -20.14
C ALA A 571 -10.30 -43.61 -19.20
N ILE A 572 -9.45 -43.18 -18.25
CA ILE A 572 -9.78 -42.21 -17.22
C ILE A 572 -8.74 -41.11 -17.30
N SER A 573 -9.16 -39.87 -17.49
CA SER A 573 -8.26 -38.73 -17.43
C SER A 573 -8.77 -37.69 -16.46
N ASP A 574 -7.88 -36.82 -16.01
CA ASP A 574 -8.28 -35.59 -15.35
C ASP A 574 -8.36 -34.50 -16.43
N PRO A 575 -9.58 -34.10 -16.84
CA PRO A 575 -9.75 -33.17 -17.95
C PRO A 575 -9.15 -31.80 -17.62
N VAL A 576 -8.51 -31.20 -18.63
CA VAL A 576 -7.95 -29.86 -18.56
C VAL A 576 -9.07 -28.83 -18.42
N LYS A 577 -8.91 -27.84 -17.54
CA LYS A 577 -9.86 -26.72 -17.42
C LYS A 577 -9.94 -25.96 -18.74
N ALA A 578 -11.14 -25.51 -19.12
CA ALA A 578 -11.35 -24.80 -20.38
C ALA A 578 -10.48 -23.53 -20.49
N GLU A 579 -10.21 -22.90 -19.35
CA GLU A 579 -9.47 -21.65 -19.18
C GLU A 579 -7.95 -21.86 -19.17
N SER A 580 -7.44 -23.08 -18.93
CA SER A 580 -6.01 -23.35 -18.75
C SER A 580 -5.15 -22.97 -19.95
N ARG A 581 -5.66 -23.22 -21.17
CA ARG A 581 -4.96 -22.83 -22.40
C ARG A 581 -4.84 -21.32 -22.54
N GLU A 582 -5.89 -20.59 -22.17
CA GLU A 582 -5.89 -19.13 -22.18
C GLU A 582 -4.92 -18.58 -21.12
N ALA A 583 -4.92 -19.16 -19.91
CA ALA A 583 -4.01 -18.78 -18.83
C ALA A 583 -2.54 -18.92 -19.23
N VAL A 584 -2.15 -20.07 -19.80
CA VAL A 584 -0.77 -20.30 -20.28
C VAL A 584 -0.42 -19.32 -21.41
N ALA A 585 -1.33 -19.06 -22.33
CA ALA A 585 -1.11 -18.07 -23.40
C ALA A 585 -0.84 -16.67 -22.83
N GLN A 586 -1.64 -16.21 -21.88
CA GLN A 586 -1.47 -14.89 -21.24
C GLN A 586 -0.14 -14.78 -20.49
N LEU A 587 0.27 -15.82 -19.76
CA LEU A 587 1.57 -15.85 -19.07
C LEU A 587 2.74 -15.78 -20.07
N ARG A 588 2.66 -16.51 -21.18
CA ARG A 588 3.70 -16.49 -22.22
C ARG A 588 3.74 -15.16 -22.98
N GLU A 589 2.59 -14.56 -23.30
CA GLU A 589 2.51 -13.22 -23.90
C GLU A 589 3.09 -12.14 -22.97
N ALA A 590 3.01 -12.35 -21.65
CA ALA A 590 3.64 -11.53 -20.63
C ALA A 590 5.17 -11.67 -20.52
N GLY A 591 5.76 -12.55 -21.34
CA GLY A 591 7.19 -12.86 -21.35
C GLY A 591 7.63 -13.77 -20.20
N LEU A 592 6.72 -14.53 -19.59
CA LEU A 592 7.04 -15.51 -18.56
C LEU A 592 7.34 -16.88 -19.19
N ASP A 593 8.32 -17.58 -18.63
CA ASP A 593 8.65 -18.96 -19.01
C ASP A 593 7.76 -19.92 -18.21
N VAL A 594 6.85 -20.64 -18.87
CA VAL A 594 5.86 -21.49 -18.21
C VAL A 594 6.28 -22.95 -18.29
N TRP A 595 6.35 -23.61 -17.14
CA TRP A 595 6.74 -25.01 -16.97
C TRP A 595 5.58 -25.83 -16.42
N LEU A 596 5.53 -27.12 -16.77
CA LEU A 596 4.65 -28.11 -16.17
C LEU A 596 5.46 -28.99 -15.22
N LEU A 597 4.99 -29.15 -13.98
CA LEU A 597 5.53 -30.08 -12.99
C LEU A 597 4.46 -31.11 -12.61
N THR A 598 4.77 -32.40 -12.67
CA THR A 598 3.82 -33.45 -12.30
C THR A 598 4.51 -34.76 -11.91
N GLY A 599 3.81 -35.58 -11.11
CA GLY A 599 4.18 -36.96 -10.81
C GLY A 599 3.73 -37.98 -11.86
N ASP A 600 2.91 -37.56 -12.82
CA ASP A 600 2.43 -38.44 -13.89
C ASP A 600 3.57 -38.91 -14.82
N ALA A 601 3.32 -40.02 -15.51
CA ALA A 601 4.19 -40.51 -16.57
C ALA A 601 4.44 -39.44 -17.65
N ARG A 602 5.65 -39.45 -18.21
CA ARG A 602 6.09 -38.48 -19.22
C ARG A 602 5.10 -38.28 -20.37
N VAL A 603 4.54 -39.38 -20.89
CA VAL A 603 3.60 -39.37 -22.03
C VAL A 603 2.34 -38.56 -21.71
N THR A 604 1.77 -38.76 -20.53
CA THR A 604 0.58 -38.05 -20.03
C THR A 604 0.87 -36.58 -19.80
N ALA A 605 2.01 -36.27 -19.17
CA ALA A 605 2.43 -34.90 -18.92
C ALA A 605 2.62 -34.09 -20.21
N GLU A 606 3.29 -34.69 -21.21
CA GLU A 606 3.48 -34.05 -22.52
C GLU A 606 2.17 -33.90 -23.30
N ALA A 607 1.21 -34.81 -23.12
CA ALA A 607 -0.13 -34.68 -23.72
C ALA A 607 -0.87 -33.47 -23.15
N VAL A 608 -0.92 -33.32 -21.83
CA VAL A 608 -1.53 -32.16 -21.16
C VAL A 608 -0.81 -30.87 -21.56
N ALA A 609 0.53 -30.87 -21.55
CA ALA A 609 1.34 -29.73 -21.98
C ALA A 609 0.98 -29.27 -23.40
N ARG A 610 0.81 -30.19 -24.36
CA ARG A 610 0.37 -29.85 -25.72
C ARG A 610 -1.01 -29.22 -25.75
N GLN A 611 -1.96 -29.71 -24.95
CA GLN A 611 -3.33 -29.17 -24.92
C GLN A 611 -3.36 -27.72 -24.39
N VAL A 612 -2.55 -27.41 -23.37
CA VAL A 612 -2.48 -26.06 -22.79
C VAL A 612 -1.47 -25.13 -23.47
N GLY A 613 -0.58 -25.66 -24.33
CA GLY A 613 0.40 -24.87 -25.08
C GLY A 613 1.75 -24.66 -24.37
N ILE A 614 2.14 -25.59 -23.49
CA ILE A 614 3.47 -25.63 -22.85
C ILE A 614 4.44 -26.43 -23.74
N PRO A 615 5.65 -25.91 -24.05
CA PRO A 615 6.67 -26.63 -24.83
C PRO A 615 7.13 -27.93 -24.17
N ALA A 616 7.50 -28.94 -24.96
CA ALA A 616 7.91 -30.25 -24.44
C ALA A 616 9.23 -30.21 -23.62
N ASP A 617 10.13 -29.27 -23.92
CA ASP A 617 11.35 -29.01 -23.13
C ASP A 617 11.09 -28.31 -21.79
N ARG A 618 9.83 -27.91 -21.55
CA ARG A 618 9.34 -27.26 -20.33
C ARG A 618 8.42 -28.16 -19.50
N VAL A 619 8.53 -29.48 -19.69
CA VAL A 619 7.79 -30.49 -18.93
C VAL A 619 8.74 -31.25 -18.01
N ILE A 620 8.39 -31.31 -16.73
CA ILE A 620 9.05 -32.11 -15.70
C ILE A 620 8.01 -33.10 -15.18
N ALA A 621 8.23 -34.38 -15.46
CA ALA A 621 7.29 -35.47 -15.19
C ALA A 621 7.93 -36.48 -14.23
N GLU A 622 7.14 -37.41 -13.70
CA GLU A 622 7.59 -38.49 -12.81
C GLU A 622 8.27 -37.99 -11.52
N VAL A 623 7.84 -36.82 -11.02
CA VAL A 623 8.36 -36.22 -9.78
C VAL A 623 7.51 -36.63 -8.59
N LEU A 624 8.14 -37.20 -7.56
CA LEU A 624 7.45 -37.51 -6.31
C LEU A 624 7.12 -36.22 -5.55
N PRO A 625 6.03 -36.18 -4.75
CA PRO A 625 5.67 -34.98 -3.98
C PRO A 625 6.81 -34.42 -3.12
N ALA A 626 7.61 -35.31 -2.51
CA ALA A 626 8.75 -34.95 -1.67
C ALA A 626 9.95 -34.37 -2.44
N ASP A 627 9.99 -34.53 -3.76
CA ASP A 627 11.10 -34.06 -4.61
C ASP A 627 10.73 -32.79 -5.41
N LYS A 628 9.49 -32.30 -5.27
CA LYS A 628 9.03 -31.10 -5.99
C LYS A 628 9.81 -29.85 -5.58
N ASP A 629 10.19 -29.72 -4.31
CA ASP A 629 10.99 -28.61 -3.79
C ASP A 629 12.42 -28.57 -4.39
N ALA A 630 13.06 -29.74 -4.57
CA ALA A 630 14.36 -29.87 -5.21
C ALA A 630 14.33 -29.40 -6.68
N VAL A 631 13.21 -29.62 -7.38
CA VAL A 631 13.00 -29.08 -8.73
C VAL A 631 12.94 -27.56 -8.72
N ILE A 632 12.22 -26.97 -7.76
CA ILE A 632 12.16 -25.51 -7.60
C ILE A 632 13.55 -24.95 -7.28
N GLU A 633 14.28 -25.59 -6.36
CA GLU A 633 15.66 -25.21 -6.01
C GLU A 633 16.60 -25.26 -7.22
N ARG A 634 16.50 -26.29 -8.06
CA ARG A 634 17.29 -26.39 -9.30
C ARG A 634 17.03 -25.21 -10.23
N LEU A 635 15.76 -24.86 -10.45
CA LEU A 635 15.38 -23.73 -11.31
C LEU A 635 15.85 -22.39 -10.73
N GLN A 636 15.76 -22.22 -9.41
CA GLN A 636 16.32 -21.05 -8.71
C GLN A 636 17.85 -20.98 -8.85
N GLY A 637 18.53 -22.14 -8.80
CA GLY A 637 19.98 -22.26 -9.00
C GLY A 637 20.45 -21.84 -10.39
N GLU A 638 19.58 -21.88 -11.40
CA GLU A 638 19.83 -21.33 -12.74
C GLU A 638 19.71 -19.78 -12.79
N GLY A 639 19.41 -19.13 -11.67
CA GLY A 639 19.24 -17.68 -11.56
C GLY A 639 17.83 -17.19 -11.89
N ARG A 640 16.86 -18.09 -12.04
CA ARG A 640 15.46 -17.77 -12.33
C ARG A 640 14.73 -17.30 -11.09
N LYS A 641 13.70 -16.46 -11.27
CA LYS A 641 12.74 -16.10 -10.22
C LYS A 641 11.46 -16.90 -10.41
N VAL A 642 11.27 -17.90 -9.55
CA VAL A 642 10.31 -18.98 -9.77
C VAL A 642 9.04 -18.75 -8.95
N ALA A 643 7.90 -18.72 -9.63
CA ALA A 643 6.60 -18.90 -9.01
C ALA A 643 6.16 -20.36 -9.13
N MET A 644 5.77 -21.00 -8.03
CA MET A 644 5.12 -22.30 -8.03
C MET A 644 3.61 -22.11 -7.90
N VAL A 645 2.83 -22.76 -8.75
CA VAL A 645 1.36 -22.70 -8.75
C VAL A 645 0.82 -24.10 -8.50
N GLY A 646 0.03 -24.27 -7.45
CA GLY A 646 -0.50 -25.57 -7.04
C GLY A 646 -1.83 -25.48 -6.31
N ASP A 647 -2.40 -26.63 -5.94
CA ASP A 647 -3.62 -26.71 -5.13
C ASP A 647 -3.34 -26.51 -3.61
N GLY A 648 -2.06 -26.59 -3.22
CA GLY A 648 -1.56 -26.37 -1.87
C GLY A 648 -1.74 -27.53 -0.89
N ILE A 649 -2.28 -28.67 -1.33
CA ILE A 649 -2.38 -29.87 -0.49
C ILE A 649 -1.12 -30.73 -0.67
N ASN A 650 -0.81 -31.08 -1.92
CA ASN A 650 0.34 -31.93 -2.25
C ASN A 650 1.61 -31.13 -2.55
N ASP A 651 1.46 -29.82 -2.74
CA ASP A 651 2.51 -28.93 -3.24
C ASP A 651 3.05 -27.96 -2.18
N ALA A 652 2.58 -28.06 -0.93
CA ALA A 652 2.96 -27.12 0.14
C ALA A 652 4.49 -26.94 0.29
N PRO A 653 5.33 -28.00 0.26
CA PRO A 653 6.78 -27.82 0.32
C PRO A 653 7.36 -27.05 -0.87
N ALA A 654 6.85 -27.30 -2.08
CA ALA A 654 7.29 -26.62 -3.30
C ALA A 654 6.82 -25.16 -3.36
N LEU A 655 5.60 -24.88 -2.89
CA LEU A 655 5.06 -23.53 -2.73
C LEU A 655 5.89 -22.70 -1.76
N ALA A 656 6.25 -23.27 -0.60
CA ALA A 656 7.06 -22.60 0.40
C ALA A 656 8.51 -22.36 -0.05
N ARG A 657 9.05 -23.21 -0.94
CA ARG A 657 10.41 -23.07 -1.47
C ARG A 657 10.53 -22.02 -2.58
N ALA A 658 9.45 -21.78 -3.33
CA ALA A 658 9.44 -20.85 -4.46
C ALA A 658 9.73 -19.40 -4.02
N ASP A 659 10.16 -18.55 -4.95
CA ASP A 659 10.23 -17.10 -4.69
C ASP A 659 8.82 -16.50 -4.52
N LEU A 660 7.82 -17.18 -5.09
CA LEU A 660 6.40 -16.90 -4.94
C LEU A 660 5.59 -18.21 -4.96
N GLY A 661 4.98 -18.59 -3.84
CA GLY A 661 3.99 -19.66 -3.79
C GLY A 661 2.58 -19.16 -4.13
N VAL A 662 1.93 -19.73 -5.15
CA VAL A 662 0.56 -19.41 -5.56
C VAL A 662 -0.35 -20.61 -5.38
N ALA A 663 -1.34 -20.53 -4.51
CA ALA A 663 -2.37 -21.55 -4.35
C ALA A 663 -3.62 -21.24 -5.19
N ILE A 664 -4.23 -22.25 -5.81
CA ILE A 664 -5.50 -22.17 -6.56
C ILE A 664 -6.53 -23.10 -5.91
N GLY A 665 -7.76 -22.61 -5.69
CA GLY A 665 -8.89 -23.46 -5.30
C GLY A 665 -9.67 -22.95 -4.09
N THR A 666 -10.45 -23.85 -3.46
CA THR A 666 -11.45 -23.53 -2.42
C THR A 666 -10.88 -23.28 -1.03
N GLY A 667 -9.56 -23.09 -0.89
CA GLY A 667 -8.99 -22.61 0.37
C GLY A 667 -9.00 -23.64 1.49
N ALA A 668 -8.53 -24.87 1.22
CA ALA A 668 -8.13 -25.76 2.30
C ALA A 668 -7.12 -25.02 3.21
N ASP A 669 -7.30 -25.11 4.53
CA ASP A 669 -6.53 -24.31 5.51
C ASP A 669 -5.01 -24.44 5.30
N VAL A 670 -4.55 -25.63 4.93
CA VAL A 670 -3.14 -25.93 4.64
C VAL A 670 -2.63 -25.18 3.40
N ALA A 671 -3.44 -25.07 2.35
CA ALA A 671 -3.08 -24.39 1.10
C ALA A 671 -3.01 -22.87 1.29
N ILE A 672 -3.91 -22.31 2.10
CA ILE A 672 -3.89 -20.90 2.46
C ILE A 672 -2.67 -20.58 3.32
N GLU A 673 -2.26 -21.47 4.25
CA GLU A 673 -1.10 -21.28 5.13
C GLU A 673 0.27 -21.51 4.44
N ALA A 674 0.33 -22.28 3.36
CA ALA A 674 1.56 -22.53 2.64
C ALA A 674 1.89 -21.52 1.51
N SER A 675 0.93 -20.68 1.07
CA SER A 675 1.09 -19.81 -0.11
C SER A 675 1.29 -18.32 0.20
N ASP A 676 2.06 -17.65 -0.65
CA ASP A 676 2.25 -16.19 -0.65
C ASP A 676 1.03 -15.46 -1.25
N VAL A 677 0.44 -16.08 -2.26
CA VAL A 677 -0.75 -15.61 -2.98
C VAL A 677 -1.77 -16.75 -3.05
N THR A 678 -3.00 -16.46 -2.68
CA THR A 678 -4.12 -17.39 -2.82
C THR A 678 -5.11 -16.84 -3.84
N LEU A 679 -5.44 -17.67 -4.83
CA LEU A 679 -6.45 -17.37 -5.83
C LEU A 679 -7.75 -18.06 -5.41
N VAL A 680 -8.72 -17.24 -5.00
CA VAL A 680 -10.06 -17.68 -4.61
C VAL A 680 -10.79 -18.13 -5.86
N GLY A 681 -11.10 -19.43 -5.91
CA GLY A 681 -11.73 -20.06 -7.07
C GLY A 681 -10.77 -20.93 -7.87
N GLY A 682 -11.30 -21.56 -8.92
CA GLY A 682 -10.57 -22.55 -9.71
C GLY A 682 -9.86 -22.00 -10.96
N ASP A 683 -10.01 -20.71 -11.28
CA ASP A 683 -9.60 -20.15 -12.58
C ASP A 683 -8.09 -19.87 -12.67
N PRO A 684 -7.32 -20.62 -13.48
CA PRO A 684 -5.88 -20.43 -13.63
C PRO A 684 -5.49 -19.09 -14.29
N ARG A 685 -6.42 -18.38 -14.94
CA ARG A 685 -6.14 -17.05 -15.53
C ARG A 685 -5.83 -16.00 -14.46
N LEU A 686 -6.31 -16.21 -13.24
CA LEU A 686 -6.04 -15.31 -12.11
C LEU A 686 -4.55 -15.26 -11.75
N VAL A 687 -3.74 -16.25 -12.11
CA VAL A 687 -2.28 -16.23 -11.93
C VAL A 687 -1.66 -15.08 -12.73
N ALA A 688 -2.06 -14.93 -14.00
CA ALA A 688 -1.60 -13.84 -14.84
C ALA A 688 -2.08 -12.48 -14.31
N SER A 689 -3.33 -12.40 -13.84
CA SER A 689 -3.88 -11.20 -13.19
C SER A 689 -3.11 -10.81 -11.93
N ALA A 690 -2.76 -11.76 -11.06
CA ALA A 690 -2.00 -11.52 -9.83
C ALA A 690 -0.62 -10.95 -10.12
N ILE A 691 0.12 -11.54 -11.06
CA ILE A 691 1.43 -11.04 -11.50
C ILE A 691 1.29 -9.64 -12.13
N ALA A 692 0.25 -9.40 -12.95
CA ALA A 692 0.01 -8.09 -13.56
C ALA A 692 -0.27 -7.00 -12.53
N LEU A 693 -1.13 -7.29 -11.54
CA LEU A 693 -1.48 -6.39 -10.45
C LEU A 693 -0.27 -6.05 -9.60
N SER A 694 0.53 -7.07 -9.27
CA SER A 694 1.78 -6.91 -8.54
C SER A 694 2.77 -6.02 -9.32
N ARG A 695 3.03 -6.29 -10.60
CA ARG A 695 3.91 -5.46 -11.45
C ARG A 695 3.42 -4.01 -11.54
N ALA A 696 2.11 -3.79 -11.65
CA ALA A 696 1.52 -2.46 -11.64
C ALA A 696 1.75 -1.74 -10.30
N THR A 697 1.52 -2.45 -9.20
CA THR A 697 1.70 -1.91 -7.84
C THR A 697 3.16 -1.56 -7.55
N VAL A 698 4.10 -2.46 -7.84
CA VAL A 698 5.55 -2.22 -7.69
C VAL A 698 6.02 -1.04 -8.55
N ARG A 699 5.49 -0.89 -9.77
CA ARG A 699 5.80 0.25 -10.64
C ARG A 699 5.35 1.58 -10.01
N VAL A 700 4.14 1.62 -9.46
CA VAL A 700 3.62 2.79 -8.76
C VAL A 700 4.43 3.10 -7.51
N ILE A 701 4.84 2.09 -6.74
CA ILE A 701 5.75 2.26 -5.59
C ILE A 701 7.07 2.91 -6.04
N ARG A 702 7.71 2.39 -7.10
CA ARG A 702 8.96 2.95 -7.64
C ARG A 702 8.79 4.39 -8.11
N GLN A 703 7.68 4.70 -8.79
CA GLN A 703 7.37 6.06 -9.21
C GLN A 703 7.22 6.98 -8.00
N ASN A 704 6.43 6.57 -7.00
CA ASN A 704 6.18 7.35 -5.81
C ASN A 704 7.47 7.62 -5.04
N LEU A 705 8.34 6.61 -4.86
CA LEU A 705 9.64 6.77 -4.20
C LEU A 705 10.58 7.67 -5.00
N PHE A 706 10.64 7.50 -6.33
CA PHE A 706 11.44 8.37 -7.19
C PHE A 706 11.02 9.84 -7.04
N TRP A 707 9.72 10.12 -7.18
CA TRP A 707 9.21 11.49 -7.03
C TRP A 707 9.25 12.01 -5.61
N ALA A 708 9.18 11.15 -4.60
CA ALA A 708 9.34 11.54 -3.20
C ALA A 708 10.76 11.98 -2.83
N PHE A 709 11.78 11.69 -3.65
CA PHE A 709 13.17 12.12 -3.43
C PHE A 709 13.70 13.08 -4.49
N ALA A 710 13.32 12.89 -5.77
CA ALA A 710 13.90 13.62 -6.89
C ALA A 710 13.74 15.15 -6.73
N TYR A 711 12.58 15.61 -6.23
CA TYR A 711 12.37 17.04 -5.98
C TYR A 711 13.22 17.56 -4.80
N ASN A 712 13.37 16.81 -3.70
CA ASN A 712 14.22 17.23 -2.59
C ASN A 712 15.68 17.34 -3.04
N VAL A 713 16.19 16.31 -3.75
CA VAL A 713 17.57 16.29 -4.26
C VAL A 713 17.82 17.45 -5.23
N LEU A 714 16.83 17.81 -6.06
CA LEU A 714 16.93 18.94 -6.99
C LEU A 714 16.84 20.30 -6.29
N LEU A 715 15.98 20.45 -5.29
CA LEU A 715 15.67 21.74 -4.67
C LEU A 715 16.57 22.06 -3.46
N ILE A 716 17.23 21.08 -2.83
CA ILE A 716 18.22 21.32 -1.78
C ILE A 716 19.37 22.23 -2.27
N PRO A 717 20.04 21.96 -3.42
CA PRO A 717 21.06 22.86 -3.95
C PRO A 717 20.56 24.28 -4.23
N ILE A 718 19.29 24.41 -4.66
CA ILE A 718 18.67 25.72 -4.87
C ILE A 718 18.45 26.44 -3.54
N ALA A 719 18.00 25.72 -2.51
CA ALA A 719 17.86 26.25 -1.15
C ALA A 719 19.21 26.59 -0.49
N MET A 720 20.27 25.85 -0.83
CA MET A 720 21.64 26.16 -0.43
C MET A 720 22.15 27.47 -1.08
N GLY A 721 21.48 27.97 -2.12
CA GLY A 721 21.86 29.18 -2.81
C GLY A 721 22.89 28.97 -3.93
N VAL A 722 23.04 27.75 -4.45
CA VAL A 722 24.00 27.46 -5.54
C VAL A 722 23.70 28.30 -6.79
N LEU A 723 22.43 28.66 -7.03
CA LEU A 723 22.02 29.52 -8.14
C LEU A 723 22.13 31.02 -7.84
N TYR A 724 22.40 31.40 -6.60
CA TYR A 724 22.45 32.81 -6.18
C TYR A 724 23.57 33.61 -6.87
N PRO A 725 24.83 33.13 -6.99
CA PRO A 725 25.89 33.92 -7.60
C PRO A 725 25.67 34.25 -9.08
N ALA A 726 24.95 33.39 -9.81
CA ALA A 726 24.72 33.53 -11.25
C ALA A 726 23.38 34.20 -11.59
N PHE A 727 22.35 33.99 -10.76
CA PHE A 727 20.98 34.39 -11.08
C PHE A 727 20.27 35.19 -9.97
N GLY A 728 20.89 35.35 -8.80
CA GLY A 728 20.27 36.01 -7.64
C GLY A 728 19.07 35.25 -7.05
N ILE A 729 18.92 33.96 -7.37
CA ILE A 729 17.75 33.16 -6.95
C ILE A 729 18.05 32.43 -5.63
N THR A 730 17.20 32.67 -4.63
CA THR A 730 17.10 31.86 -3.40
C THR A 730 15.72 31.21 -3.29
N LEU A 731 15.62 30.09 -2.56
CA LEU A 731 14.35 29.41 -2.36
C LEU A 731 13.63 30.00 -1.14
N ASN A 732 12.45 30.59 -1.36
CA ASN A 732 11.59 31.03 -0.26
C ASN A 732 11.09 29.81 0.56
N PRO A 733 11.27 29.79 1.89
CA PRO A 733 10.75 28.74 2.78
C PRO A 733 9.27 28.37 2.58
N ALA A 734 8.40 29.34 2.29
CA ALA A 734 6.99 29.10 2.04
C ALA A 734 6.76 28.32 0.73
N MET A 735 7.54 28.62 -0.32
CA MET A 735 7.49 27.84 -1.58
C MET A 735 8.00 26.42 -1.36
N ALA A 736 9.03 26.24 -0.52
CA ALA A 736 9.51 24.91 -0.14
C ALA A 736 8.41 24.10 0.56
N ALA A 737 7.69 24.72 1.51
CA ALA A 737 6.54 24.11 2.19
C ALA A 737 5.39 23.74 1.22
N GLY A 738 5.09 24.61 0.25
CA GLY A 738 4.09 24.33 -0.79
C GLY A 738 4.48 23.17 -1.71
N ALA A 739 5.74 23.11 -2.16
CA ALA A 739 6.25 22.02 -2.99
C ALA A 739 6.13 20.65 -2.29
N MET A 740 6.36 20.60 -0.98
CA MET A 740 6.17 19.38 -0.19
C MET A 740 4.72 18.91 -0.13
N ALA A 741 3.77 19.82 0.09
CA ALA A 741 2.35 19.47 0.12
C ALA A 741 1.90 18.87 -1.23
N LEU A 742 2.37 19.45 -2.34
CA LEU A 742 2.11 18.93 -3.69
C LEU A 742 2.75 17.57 -3.94
N SER A 743 3.96 17.33 -3.41
CA SER A 743 4.63 16.02 -3.49
C SER A 743 3.76 14.91 -2.87
N SER A 744 3.24 15.12 -1.65
CA SER A 744 2.35 14.15 -1.00
C SER A 744 1.06 13.89 -1.79
N VAL A 745 0.45 14.93 -2.37
CA VAL A 745 -0.74 14.79 -3.23
C VAL A 745 -0.41 13.99 -4.49
N SER A 746 0.75 14.22 -5.11
CA SER A 746 1.18 13.50 -6.32
C SER A 746 1.33 11.99 -6.07
N VAL A 747 1.95 11.62 -4.96
CA VAL A 747 2.17 10.21 -4.55
C VAL A 747 0.85 9.50 -4.26
N VAL A 748 -0.04 10.16 -3.52
CA VAL A 748 -1.37 9.61 -3.19
C VAL A 748 -2.21 9.43 -4.46
N THR A 749 -2.29 10.47 -5.29
CA THR A 749 -3.10 10.41 -6.52
C THR A 749 -2.56 9.38 -7.51
N ASN A 750 -1.23 9.24 -7.61
CA ASN A 750 -0.62 8.19 -8.41
C ASN A 750 -0.96 6.79 -7.89
N SER A 751 -0.97 6.60 -6.56
CA SER A 751 -1.40 5.34 -5.92
C SER A 751 -2.86 5.00 -6.22
N LEU A 752 -3.76 6.00 -6.23
CA LEU A 752 -5.17 5.81 -6.53
C LEU A 752 -5.43 5.36 -7.99
N ARG A 753 -4.49 5.57 -8.92
CA ARG A 753 -4.61 5.09 -10.32
C ARG A 753 -4.68 3.56 -10.40
N LEU A 754 -4.17 2.85 -9.39
CA LEU A 754 -4.28 1.38 -9.31
C LEU A 754 -5.74 0.90 -9.25
N ARG A 755 -6.69 1.74 -8.78
CA ARG A 755 -8.13 1.40 -8.79
C ARG A 755 -8.68 1.17 -10.19
N GLY A 756 -8.10 1.83 -11.20
CA GLY A 756 -8.52 1.73 -12.59
C GLY A 756 -7.86 0.58 -13.36
N VAL A 757 -7.02 -0.24 -12.71
CA VAL A 757 -6.42 -1.42 -13.34
C VAL A 757 -7.49 -2.51 -13.44
N ASP A 758 -7.71 -3.03 -14.65
CA ASP A 758 -8.59 -4.17 -14.87
C ASP A 758 -7.79 -5.47 -14.67
N VAL A 759 -8.22 -6.26 -13.69
CA VAL A 759 -7.60 -7.51 -13.23
C VAL A 759 -8.51 -8.71 -13.44
N ARG A 760 -9.65 -8.53 -14.14
CA ARG A 760 -10.57 -9.63 -14.42
C ARG A 760 -9.93 -10.69 -15.33
N PRO A 761 -10.28 -11.98 -15.15
CA PRO A 761 -9.84 -13.05 -16.03
C PRO A 761 -10.09 -12.73 -17.51
N GLY A 762 -9.14 -13.05 -18.40
CA GLY A 762 -9.32 -12.87 -19.85
C GLY A 762 -9.09 -11.44 -20.38
N ARG A 763 -8.94 -10.44 -19.51
CA ARG A 763 -8.80 -9.02 -19.92
C ARG A 763 -7.45 -8.39 -19.61
N VAL A 764 -6.49 -9.19 -19.16
CA VAL A 764 -5.14 -8.75 -18.80
C VAL A 764 -4.36 -8.35 -20.06
N THR A 765 -4.64 -7.17 -20.59
CA THR A 765 -3.97 -6.58 -21.77
C THR A 765 -2.70 -5.81 -21.41
N GLN A 766 -2.23 -5.89 -20.16
CA GLN A 766 -1.31 -4.90 -19.58
C GLN A 766 0.05 -5.41 -19.11
N LEU A 767 0.45 -6.63 -19.47
CA LEU A 767 1.77 -7.14 -19.07
C LEU A 767 2.91 -6.59 -19.94
N ARG A 768 2.63 -6.20 -21.19
CA ARG A 768 3.59 -5.59 -22.10
C ARG A 768 3.10 -4.22 -22.57
N ARG A 769 3.43 -3.15 -21.84
CA ARG A 769 3.21 -1.77 -22.29
C ARG A 769 4.46 -1.26 -22.99
N GLY A 770 4.34 -0.83 -24.25
CA GLY A 770 5.42 -0.19 -24.99
C GLY A 770 5.87 1.15 -24.38
N PRO A 771 6.93 1.79 -24.93
CA PRO A 771 7.51 3.02 -24.40
C PRO A 771 6.50 4.18 -24.26
N LEU A 772 5.49 4.24 -25.12
CA LEU A 772 4.37 5.20 -25.04
C LEU A 772 3.52 5.07 -23.76
N GLY A 773 3.38 3.84 -23.22
CA GLY A 773 2.67 3.62 -21.95
C GLY A 773 3.44 4.15 -20.75
N VAL A 774 4.77 4.03 -20.78
CA VAL A 774 5.68 4.59 -19.76
C VAL A 774 5.64 6.13 -19.79
N LEU A 775 5.63 6.72 -20.99
CA LEU A 775 5.49 8.17 -21.16
C LEU A 775 4.16 8.70 -20.64
N ARG A 776 3.04 8.01 -20.89
CA ARG A 776 1.71 8.43 -20.38
C ARG A 776 1.64 8.38 -18.86
N ASP A 777 2.28 7.39 -18.24
CA ASP A 777 2.30 7.26 -16.78
C ASP A 777 3.19 8.33 -16.13
N GLY A 778 4.31 8.69 -16.77
CA GLY A 778 5.15 9.83 -16.38
C GLY A 778 4.48 11.18 -16.61
N ALA A 779 3.69 11.33 -17.67
CA ALA A 779 3.00 12.58 -18.02
C ALA A 779 2.02 13.06 -16.94
N PHE A 780 1.38 12.15 -16.19
CA PHE A 780 0.54 12.53 -15.05
C PHE A 780 1.36 13.20 -13.94
N LEU A 781 2.48 12.59 -13.56
CA LEU A 781 3.36 13.11 -12.50
C LEU A 781 4.07 14.39 -12.93
N VAL A 782 4.50 14.46 -14.19
CA VAL A 782 5.00 15.68 -14.82
C VAL A 782 3.92 16.76 -14.85
N GLY A 783 2.67 16.41 -15.16
CA GLY A 783 1.53 17.32 -15.14
C GLY A 783 1.27 17.91 -13.74
N VAL A 784 1.29 17.07 -12.69
CA VAL A 784 1.17 17.53 -11.31
C VAL A 784 2.34 18.45 -10.93
N GLY A 785 3.57 18.09 -11.32
CA GLY A 785 4.75 18.93 -11.12
C GLY A 785 4.67 20.28 -11.84
N LEU A 786 4.18 20.30 -13.09
CA LEU A 786 3.97 21.51 -13.89
C LEU A 786 2.89 22.40 -13.31
N VAL A 787 1.78 21.83 -12.80
CA VAL A 787 0.76 22.61 -12.08
C VAL A 787 1.33 23.25 -10.82
N GLY A 788 2.16 22.51 -10.08
CA GLY A 788 2.88 23.05 -8.93
C GLY A 788 3.81 24.21 -9.29
N LEU A 789 4.60 24.04 -10.35
CA LEU A 789 5.48 25.09 -10.90
C LEU A 789 4.69 26.29 -11.41
N ALA A 790 3.54 26.07 -12.05
CA ALA A 790 2.68 27.15 -12.54
C ALA A 790 2.04 27.94 -11.38
N LEU A 791 1.63 27.27 -10.30
CA LEU A 791 1.13 27.93 -9.08
C LEU A 791 2.24 28.77 -8.41
N ALA A 792 3.42 28.19 -8.21
CA ALA A 792 4.56 28.92 -7.65
C ALA A 792 5.01 30.09 -8.54
N GLY A 793 5.08 29.86 -9.85
CA GLY A 793 5.37 30.89 -10.86
C GLY A 793 4.31 31.98 -10.91
N GLY A 794 3.03 31.64 -10.71
CA GLY A 794 1.93 32.59 -10.63
C GLY A 794 2.03 33.50 -9.41
N VAL A 795 2.40 32.96 -8.25
CA VAL A 795 2.67 33.77 -7.03
C VAL A 795 3.85 34.72 -7.26
N LEU A 796 4.96 34.21 -7.81
CA LEU A 796 6.13 35.04 -8.14
C LEU A 796 5.82 36.11 -9.20
N ALA A 797 5.01 35.77 -10.20
CA ALA A 797 4.58 36.71 -11.23
C ALA A 797 3.63 37.76 -10.67
N ALA A 798 2.74 37.41 -9.75
CA ALA A 798 1.87 38.35 -9.05
C ALA A 798 2.69 39.33 -8.19
N ASP A 799 3.66 38.82 -7.42
CA ASP A 799 4.58 39.65 -6.61
C ASP A 799 5.38 40.62 -7.50
N ARG A 800 5.97 40.10 -8.60
CA ARG A 800 6.66 40.94 -9.59
C ARG A 800 5.74 41.93 -10.32
N ALA A 801 4.50 41.54 -10.61
CA ALA A 801 3.53 42.41 -11.29
C ALA A 801 3.08 43.54 -10.37
N VAL A 802 2.86 43.25 -9.08
CA VAL A 802 2.66 44.27 -8.06
C VAL A 802 3.88 45.20 -8.07
N ASP A 803 5.10 44.68 -7.97
CA ASP A 803 6.32 45.50 -8.00
C ASP A 803 6.57 46.32 -9.28
N ALA A 804 6.10 45.82 -10.42
CA ALA A 804 6.22 46.52 -11.71
C ALA A 804 5.13 47.60 -11.88
N SER A 805 4.00 47.48 -11.18
CA SER A 805 2.92 48.46 -11.21
C SER A 805 3.18 49.69 -10.33
N LEU A 806 4.22 49.63 -9.48
CA LEU A 806 4.60 50.69 -8.56
C LEU A 806 5.47 51.72 -9.29
N ARG A 807 5.17 53.01 -9.10
CA ARG A 807 6.02 54.09 -9.61
C ARG A 807 7.33 54.10 -8.83
N ARG A 808 8.45 53.90 -9.53
CA ARG A 808 9.79 53.90 -8.91
C ARG A 808 10.40 55.29 -8.89
N ILE A 809 10.97 55.64 -7.76
CA ILE A 809 11.73 56.87 -7.58
C ILE A 809 13.05 56.48 -6.94
N GLU A 810 14.14 56.80 -7.62
CA GLU A 810 15.49 56.57 -7.10
C GLU A 810 15.94 57.83 -6.35
N VAL A 811 16.37 57.66 -5.11
CA VAL A 811 16.97 58.70 -4.28
C VAL A 811 18.33 58.20 -3.83
N THR A 812 19.39 58.92 -4.18
CA THR A 812 20.76 58.57 -3.81
C THR A 812 21.25 59.52 -2.73
N ALA A 813 21.75 58.99 -1.62
CA ALA A 813 22.54 59.75 -0.66
C ALA A 813 24.00 59.79 -1.13
N ARG A 814 24.47 60.98 -1.47
CA ARG A 814 25.85 61.25 -1.87
C ARG A 814 26.30 62.59 -1.28
N ASP A 815 27.49 62.60 -0.68
CA ASP A 815 28.07 63.77 -0.01
C ASP A 815 27.14 64.39 1.05
N VAL A 816 26.45 63.55 1.83
CA VAL A 816 25.55 63.98 2.92
C VAL A 816 24.35 64.80 2.38
N ARG A 817 23.85 64.43 1.19
CA ARG A 817 22.68 65.05 0.53
C ARG A 817 21.86 64.02 -0.22
N PHE A 818 20.55 64.26 -0.31
CA PHE A 818 19.65 63.48 -1.18
C PHE A 818 19.67 64.00 -2.62
N GLU A 819 19.86 63.10 -3.57
CA GLU A 819 19.75 63.35 -5.01
C GLU A 819 18.67 62.44 -5.62
N PRO A 820 17.54 62.97 -6.13
CA PRO A 820 17.14 64.38 -6.11
C PRO A 820 16.73 64.86 -4.71
N ALA A 821 16.98 66.13 -4.41
CA ALA A 821 16.60 66.75 -3.13
C ALA A 821 15.08 66.94 -2.98
N ASN A 822 14.35 66.97 -4.10
CA ASN A 822 12.90 67.08 -4.14
C ASN A 822 12.33 65.90 -4.93
N VAL A 823 11.39 65.18 -4.31
CA VAL A 823 10.69 64.04 -4.90
C VAL A 823 9.22 64.40 -5.04
N THR A 824 8.62 64.19 -6.22
CA THR A 824 7.19 64.46 -6.44
C THR A 824 6.41 63.18 -6.70
N VAL A 825 5.35 62.97 -5.94
CA VAL A 825 4.44 61.81 -6.01
C VAL A 825 2.98 62.27 -6.09
N THR A 826 2.10 61.42 -6.60
CA THR A 826 0.66 61.74 -6.68
C THR A 826 -0.08 61.18 -5.46
N ALA A 827 -1.05 61.92 -4.93
CA ALA A 827 -1.90 61.45 -3.83
C ALA A 827 -2.66 60.18 -4.23
N GLY A 828 -2.62 59.16 -3.37
CA GLY A 828 -3.24 57.84 -3.57
C GLY A 828 -2.54 56.97 -4.63
N GLU A 829 -1.36 57.35 -5.09
CA GLU A 829 -0.50 56.55 -5.96
C GLU A 829 0.43 55.67 -5.13
N TRP A 830 0.57 54.40 -5.52
CA TRP A 830 1.53 53.51 -4.91
C TRP A 830 2.93 53.75 -5.47
N VAL A 831 3.87 54.06 -4.59
CA VAL A 831 5.24 54.45 -4.92
C VAL A 831 6.23 53.46 -4.28
N VAL A 832 7.25 53.09 -5.05
CA VAL A 832 8.47 52.45 -4.54
C VAL A 832 9.57 53.49 -4.57
N LEU A 833 10.16 53.77 -3.42
CA LEU A 833 11.34 54.62 -3.36
C LEU A 833 12.57 53.76 -3.09
N GLU A 834 13.54 53.84 -3.99
CA GLU A 834 14.79 53.11 -3.93
C GLU A 834 15.86 54.07 -3.39
N PHE A 835 16.20 53.92 -2.12
CA PHE A 835 17.18 54.73 -1.42
C PHE A 835 18.57 54.08 -1.53
N THR A 836 19.46 54.65 -2.34
CA THR A 836 20.84 54.18 -2.50
C THR A 836 21.77 55.02 -1.65
N ASN A 837 22.51 54.39 -0.73
CA ASN A 837 23.51 55.10 0.06
C ASN A 837 24.90 54.91 -0.57
N GLU A 838 25.47 55.97 -1.13
CA GLU A 838 26.85 55.97 -1.66
C GLU A 838 27.87 56.56 -0.68
N ASP A 839 27.42 57.10 0.45
CA ASP A 839 28.26 57.66 1.49
C ASP A 839 28.91 56.57 2.35
N PRO A 840 30.09 56.84 2.98
CA PRO A 840 30.85 55.84 3.74
C PRO A 840 30.25 55.52 5.13
N VAL A 841 29.11 56.11 5.49
CA VAL A 841 28.43 55.94 6.77
C VAL A 841 26.98 55.48 6.55
N VAL A 842 26.37 54.84 7.56
CA VAL A 842 24.96 54.42 7.47
C VAL A 842 24.06 55.64 7.40
N HIS A 843 22.96 55.54 6.67
CA HIS A 843 21.93 56.56 6.59
C HIS A 843 20.57 55.91 6.80
N ASP A 844 19.81 56.42 7.77
CA ASP A 844 18.43 56.03 8.02
C ASP A 844 17.50 57.14 7.58
N TRP A 845 16.72 56.86 6.54
CA TRP A 845 15.89 57.79 5.83
C TRP A 845 14.48 57.80 6.42
N MET A 846 13.97 58.94 6.87
CA MET A 846 12.62 59.06 7.40
C MET A 846 11.86 60.22 6.78
N VAL A 847 10.53 60.13 6.80
CA VAL A 847 9.65 61.24 6.40
C VAL A 847 8.90 61.75 7.63
N ASP A 848 9.12 63.03 7.94
CA ASP A 848 8.52 63.67 9.11
C ASP A 848 6.99 63.67 9.01
N GLY A 849 6.32 63.27 10.10
CA GLY A 849 4.87 63.16 10.18
C GLY A 849 4.25 61.95 9.46
N VAL A 850 5.01 61.09 8.79
CA VAL A 850 4.51 59.85 8.18
C VAL A 850 4.92 58.65 9.03
N PRO A 851 3.98 57.93 9.67
CA PRO A 851 4.32 56.75 10.47
C PRO A 851 4.86 55.62 9.59
N ASN A 852 5.84 54.87 10.08
CA ASN A 852 6.39 53.66 9.44
C ASN A 852 7.00 53.89 8.04
N LEU A 853 7.60 55.06 7.83
CA LEU A 853 8.28 55.42 6.58
C LEU A 853 9.78 55.66 6.83
N ASP A 854 10.45 54.65 7.38
CA ASP A 854 11.87 54.64 7.76
C ASP A 854 12.68 53.60 6.95
N VAL A 855 13.85 54.01 6.44
CA VAL A 855 14.70 53.21 5.55
C VAL A 855 16.20 53.46 5.78
N PRO A 856 16.84 52.64 6.60
CA PRO A 856 18.28 52.42 6.63
C PRO A 856 18.81 51.85 5.32
N ALA A 857 19.83 52.50 4.78
CA ALA A 857 20.75 51.94 3.80
C ALA A 857 22.20 52.06 4.29
N ARG A 858 22.96 50.96 4.18
CA ARG A 858 24.41 50.93 4.43
C ARG A 858 25.20 51.48 3.24
N PRO A 859 26.48 51.81 3.41
CA PRO A 859 27.35 52.19 2.29
C PRO A 859 27.31 51.16 1.16
N GLY A 860 26.97 51.59 -0.05
CA GLY A 860 26.80 50.77 -1.25
C GLY A 860 25.49 49.97 -1.32
N GLN A 861 24.55 50.15 -0.38
CA GLN A 861 23.27 49.45 -0.36
C GLN A 861 22.15 50.31 -0.96
N THR A 862 21.30 49.69 -1.76
CA THR A 862 20.00 50.24 -2.15
C THR A 862 18.91 49.57 -1.32
N ALA A 863 18.21 50.36 -0.52
CA ALA A 863 17.04 49.94 0.24
C ALA A 863 15.76 50.36 -0.51
N LYS A 864 14.67 49.60 -0.37
CA LYS A 864 13.42 49.83 -1.10
C LYS A 864 12.26 50.01 -0.13
N LEU A 865 11.45 51.03 -0.36
CA LEU A 865 10.29 51.33 0.46
C LEU A 865 9.05 51.45 -0.39
N ARG A 866 8.01 50.71 -0.04
CA ARG A 866 6.70 50.81 -0.68
C ARG A 866 5.79 51.65 0.19
N PHE A 867 5.23 52.72 -0.36
CA PHE A 867 4.29 53.55 0.37
C PHE A 867 3.22 54.14 -0.54
N VAL A 868 2.15 54.60 0.08
CA VAL A 868 1.10 55.42 -0.52
C VAL A 868 0.88 56.60 0.43
N LEU A 869 0.63 57.79 -0.11
CA LEU A 869 0.24 58.96 0.67
C LEU A 869 -1.04 59.49 0.07
N ASP A 870 -2.12 59.48 0.85
CA ASP A 870 -3.44 59.92 0.37
C ASP A 870 -3.64 61.43 0.51
N GLU A 871 -2.91 62.05 1.43
CA GLU A 871 -3.01 63.49 1.70
C GLU A 871 -2.01 64.29 0.83
N PRO A 872 -2.48 65.22 0.00
CA PRO A 872 -1.61 66.13 -0.73
C PRO A 872 -0.93 67.11 0.22
N GLY A 873 0.37 67.32 0.07
CA GLY A 873 1.16 68.12 1.00
C GLY A 873 2.65 68.13 0.67
N ARG A 874 3.42 68.85 1.48
CA ARG A 874 4.88 68.82 1.45
C ARG A 874 5.34 68.15 2.73
N TYR A 875 6.06 67.06 2.58
CA TYR A 875 6.58 66.27 3.68
C TYR A 875 8.10 66.43 3.72
N MET A 876 8.64 66.63 4.92
CA MET A 876 10.08 66.78 5.07
C MET A 876 10.73 65.41 5.13
N VAL A 877 11.73 65.22 4.30
CA VAL A 877 12.49 64.01 4.20
C VAL A 877 13.83 64.25 4.89
N MET A 878 14.23 63.42 5.85
CA MET A 878 15.46 63.65 6.60
C MET A 878 16.15 62.35 6.98
N CYS A 879 17.45 62.45 7.31
CA CYS A 879 18.14 61.36 7.95
C CYS A 879 17.90 61.40 9.47
N SER A 880 17.37 60.32 10.04
CA SER A 880 17.06 60.18 11.48
C SER A 880 18.33 60.05 12.34
N ILE A 881 19.48 59.77 11.73
CA ILE A 881 20.75 59.60 12.44
C ILE A 881 21.19 60.94 13.05
N PRO A 882 21.51 60.97 14.36
CA PRO A 882 21.89 62.21 15.05
C PRO A 882 23.01 62.97 14.32
N GLY A 883 22.79 64.27 14.08
CA GLY A 883 23.73 65.16 13.41
C GLY A 883 23.72 65.10 11.88
N HIS A 884 23.08 64.11 11.25
CA HIS A 884 23.05 64.00 9.78
C HIS A 884 22.08 65.01 9.15
N ALA A 885 20.87 65.16 9.70
CA ALA A 885 19.92 66.19 9.26
C ALA A 885 20.52 67.61 9.41
N GLU A 886 21.24 67.86 10.52
CA GLU A 886 21.94 69.13 10.77
C GLU A 886 23.09 69.37 9.77
N ALA A 887 23.71 68.31 9.26
CA ALA A 887 24.74 68.35 8.24
C ALA A 887 24.20 68.55 6.81
N GLY A 888 22.87 68.62 6.62
CA GLY A 888 22.23 68.91 5.34
C GLY A 888 21.56 67.71 4.65
N MET A 889 21.45 66.55 5.32
CA MET A 889 20.68 65.39 4.84
C MET A 889 19.18 65.61 5.00
N VAL A 890 18.67 66.60 4.28
CA VAL A 890 17.25 66.96 4.23
C VAL A 890 16.80 67.13 2.78
N GLY A 891 15.57 66.72 2.49
CA GLY A 891 14.91 66.82 1.20
C GLY A 891 13.42 67.08 1.38
N GLU A 892 12.70 67.22 0.27
CA GLU A 892 11.26 67.48 0.25
C GLU A 892 10.54 66.39 -0.57
N LEU A 893 9.51 65.78 0.01
CA LEU A 893 8.56 64.91 -0.70
C LEU A 893 7.27 65.70 -0.93
N VAL A 894 7.00 66.05 -2.19
CA VAL A 894 5.81 66.78 -2.61
C VAL A 894 4.76 65.79 -3.09
N VAL A 895 3.63 65.72 -2.38
CA VAL A 895 2.46 64.92 -2.75
C VAL A 895 1.45 65.82 -3.45
N GLU A 896 1.28 65.67 -4.76
CA GLU A 896 0.35 66.46 -5.57
C GLU A 896 -1.05 65.84 -5.59
N ARG A 897 -2.08 66.68 -5.71
CA ARG A 897 -3.44 66.16 -5.99
C ARG A 897 -3.46 65.52 -7.37
N ARG A 898 -4.11 64.37 -7.45
CA ARG A 898 -4.37 63.64 -8.68
C ARG A 898 -5.23 64.41 -9.67
#